data_AF-A0A3G8WYZ4-F1
#
_entry.id   AF-A0A3G8WYZ4-F1
#
_cell.length_a   1.000
_cell.length_b   1.000
_cell.length_c   1.000
_cell.angle_alpha   90.00
_cell.angle_beta   90.00
_cell.angle_gamma   90.00
#
_symmetry.space_group_name_H-M   'P 1'
#
loop_
_entity.id
_entity.type
_entity.pdbx_description
1 polymer ?
#
loop_
_entity_poly.entity_id
_entity_poly.type
_entity_poly.pdbx_seq_one_letter_code
_entity_poly.pdbx_strand_id
1 'polypeptide(L)'
;MDIVTDLSSRAISFLSAYKEICNILDLQDSTLEFSKVNANIQKLSTGDNKGEKVDKAIKRAWELFPDELNNQTDHRYLSRLFLITEGIVVLAEYHQANFKEPFHVFFQIKSKSAERFTERVFLEQDLPGEWRQGFRKMLYEQPSSRLYLVEVLNYMPYLIILALEKKVIDIALIHQHQIYKNLENNEFLPYWDGGNIREKANSLLLNDRLLISTLNENNLTVPFELLFHDEMDEVLKFSDRRFNPDNPRSVKRDPNELPHPDPLARARHMKLKGITFSGGGIRSATFGLGVLQKLANLGMLREFDYISTVSGGGYIGSWWVSWIKRLGSFKQVNKLLDPDISGDPLSEEVRPIRWLRMYSNYLAPTTGIASTDSVTAGLTWLRNTIINQMLLVIMLCALLAGISLVYEIWNGTFVSVPFYSQASILSFSIVFLGVAAFFTGTAMRMYTPGHIKSTARFSNKLIANILMGWGIFSGLIISSWIAGENFQSIADKTPIFISVAIVGSLSMLGVAILGNYWKAANTKKRWDYGIWLVISSAAAGALGGYLLKVSWDLISFIQIQDYCYTRFSRFSGQLAFIIGPPLILECFSLCVVVRMMIMGTLFPDERREWWGRMGAVMHKTMIGYILLAFGALILPQLIFVFTKPLVSLAGGWLAIVLWAVRTAYASSANLSKGKSGIKDVLIKLAPYLFMVIFLLLGAYILEVLQLLFDLWLPLKTPEEWLKYFLFFIGLGGLAWIISYRIGVNEFSLHHFYRNRLTRAYLGATRRRTDRENTSNDFTGFDVLDELPIKDLVFKEGYKGPYPIINTAMNASTVSELDRQDRKAESFTFSPLYCGYDFSTTRSAAESKNGIFQYGYRQTHKYTQEGGPGIGTAMAISGAAVNPNMGYHSSAPVAFLLTVFNVRLGRWMGNPRKKTFGRSDPKTGLAYLIYDLIGKSDIDKDYVCLSDGGHFDNMGIYELVRRKCSYILVCDAEEDEKSTCEGLANAIRRCRIDFGVQIQIDVDKIVSRDPSSRFVKQHTVKGSIWYPGDALTPSGKIVYVKTALSGNEGVDVREYKMNNDKFPQESTGDQFFNESQFESYRRLGYHSISSLKQL
;
A
#
# COMPACT_ATOMS: atom_id res chain seq x y z
N MET A 1 15.60 -2.86 -22.12
CA MET A 1 14.48 -2.97 -21.17
C MET A 1 14.23 -1.71 -20.34
N ASP A 2 15.21 -0.81 -20.07
CA ASP A 2 14.99 0.42 -19.24
C ASP A 2 14.71 1.73 -19.99
N ILE A 3 14.83 1.78 -21.32
CA ILE A 3 14.34 2.91 -22.16
C ILE A 3 13.22 2.46 -23.11
N VAL A 4 12.91 1.15 -23.10
CA VAL A 4 11.70 0.56 -23.70
C VAL A 4 10.48 0.88 -22.80
N THR A 5 10.74 1.20 -21.54
CA THR A 5 9.80 1.64 -20.50
C THR A 5 9.09 2.96 -20.80
N ASP A 6 9.44 3.59 -21.91
CA ASP A 6 8.94 4.91 -22.28
C ASP A 6 8.17 4.87 -23.64
N LEU A 7 8.34 3.82 -24.44
CA LEU A 7 7.71 3.67 -25.77
C LEU A 7 6.30 3.04 -25.71
N SER A 8 5.37 3.75 -25.08
CA SER A 8 3.92 3.49 -24.86
C SER A 8 3.52 2.42 -23.83
N SER A 9 2.58 2.82 -22.98
CA SER A 9 1.99 2.02 -21.90
C SER A 9 1.41 0.67 -22.32
N ARG A 10 1.22 0.41 -23.63
CA ARG A 10 0.74 -0.87 -24.16
C ARG A 10 1.81 -1.91 -24.42
N ALA A 11 2.93 -1.61 -25.08
CA ALA A 11 4.03 -2.59 -25.23
C ALA A 11 4.50 -3.10 -23.86
N ILE A 12 4.43 -2.21 -22.89
CA ILE A 12 4.65 -2.38 -21.46
C ILE A 12 3.57 -3.22 -20.75
N SER A 13 2.28 -2.98 -21.04
CA SER A 13 1.15 -3.78 -20.55
C SER A 13 1.27 -5.25 -20.98
N PHE A 14 1.70 -5.50 -22.21
CA PHE A 14 1.99 -6.85 -22.72
C PHE A 14 3.21 -7.49 -22.03
N LEU A 15 4.33 -6.75 -21.87
CA LEU A 15 5.54 -7.20 -21.17
C LEU A 15 5.27 -7.54 -19.69
N SER A 16 4.44 -6.74 -19.04
CA SER A 16 4.08 -6.87 -17.63
C SER A 16 3.12 -8.03 -17.41
N ALA A 17 2.10 -8.16 -18.27
CA ALA A 17 1.22 -9.32 -18.28
C ALA A 17 2.02 -10.62 -18.47
N TYR A 18 3.00 -10.65 -19.38
CA TYR A 18 3.90 -11.79 -19.58
C TYR A 18 4.69 -12.16 -18.31
N LYS A 19 5.34 -11.19 -17.66
CA LYS A 19 6.11 -11.42 -16.42
C LYS A 19 5.22 -11.85 -15.25
N GLU A 20 3.98 -11.35 -15.18
CA GLU A 20 3.00 -11.75 -14.17
C GLU A 20 2.50 -13.18 -14.41
N ILE A 21 2.34 -13.62 -15.67
CA ILE A 21 2.06 -15.02 -16.01
C ILE A 21 3.22 -15.93 -15.54
N CYS A 22 4.47 -15.57 -15.81
CA CYS A 22 5.64 -16.37 -15.38
C CYS A 22 5.71 -16.53 -13.85
N ASN A 23 5.41 -15.47 -13.09
CA ASN A 23 5.39 -15.50 -11.63
C ASN A 23 4.20 -16.28 -11.05
N ILE A 24 3.02 -16.20 -11.67
CA ILE A 24 1.83 -16.95 -11.22
C ILE A 24 2.04 -18.45 -11.44
N LEU A 25 2.78 -18.83 -12.47
CA LEU A 25 3.11 -20.21 -12.82
C LEU A 25 4.35 -20.78 -12.11
N ASP A 26 5.01 -20.01 -11.23
CA ASP A 26 6.13 -20.44 -10.38
C ASP A 26 7.37 -20.94 -11.18
N LEU A 27 7.67 -20.26 -12.29
CA LEU A 27 8.85 -20.53 -13.12
C LEU A 27 10.09 -19.91 -12.43
N GLN A 28 10.95 -20.73 -11.82
CA GLN A 28 12.15 -20.26 -11.10
C GLN A 28 13.17 -19.58 -12.03
N ASP A 29 13.64 -18.41 -11.63
CA ASP A 29 14.64 -17.57 -12.30
C ASP A 29 16.06 -18.16 -12.09
N SER A 30 16.54 -18.97 -13.04
CA SER A 30 17.93 -19.44 -13.05
C SER A 30 18.84 -18.30 -13.51
N THR A 31 19.48 -17.63 -12.54
CA THR A 31 20.41 -16.53 -12.76
C THR A 31 21.51 -16.88 -13.77
N LEU A 32 21.48 -16.22 -14.94
CA LEU A 32 22.48 -16.27 -16.01
C LEU A 32 23.92 -16.01 -15.53
N GLU A 33 24.86 -16.92 -15.85
CA GLU A 33 26.31 -16.64 -15.81
C GLU A 33 26.72 -15.70 -16.97
N PHE A 34 26.67 -14.40 -16.73
CA PHE A 34 27.07 -13.33 -17.67
C PHE A 34 28.57 -13.31 -18.03
N SER A 35 29.41 -14.08 -17.31
CA SER A 35 30.86 -14.17 -17.56
C SER A 35 31.17 -14.75 -18.95
N LYS A 36 30.32 -15.65 -19.46
CA LYS A 36 30.48 -16.29 -20.77
C LYS A 36 30.17 -15.36 -21.94
N VAL A 37 29.28 -14.38 -21.75
CA VAL A 37 28.91 -13.39 -22.79
C VAL A 37 30.04 -12.37 -22.98
N ASN A 38 30.69 -11.95 -21.90
CA ASN A 38 31.76 -10.94 -21.94
C ASN A 38 33.03 -11.47 -22.64
N ALA A 39 33.36 -12.74 -22.43
CA ALA A 39 34.48 -13.41 -23.12
C ALA A 39 34.27 -13.51 -24.64
N ASN A 40 33.01 -13.59 -25.09
CA ASN A 40 32.67 -13.67 -26.52
C ASN A 40 32.65 -12.29 -27.20
N ILE A 41 32.30 -11.22 -26.47
CA ILE A 41 32.40 -9.84 -26.99
C ILE A 41 33.86 -9.42 -27.17
N GLN A 42 34.76 -9.81 -26.25
CA GLN A 42 36.20 -9.59 -26.42
C GLN A 42 36.81 -10.35 -27.60
N LYS A 43 36.24 -11.50 -27.99
CA LYS A 43 36.66 -12.22 -29.21
C LYS A 43 36.15 -11.57 -30.49
N LEU A 44 35.04 -10.83 -30.43
CA LEU A 44 34.47 -10.11 -31.58
C LEU A 44 35.19 -8.77 -31.86
N SER A 45 35.82 -8.15 -30.86
CA SER A 45 36.63 -6.93 -31.05
C SER A 45 37.98 -7.19 -31.74
N THR A 46 38.39 -8.46 -31.89
CA THR A 46 39.69 -8.84 -32.48
C THR A 46 39.58 -9.33 -33.93
N GLY A 47 38.40 -9.28 -34.56
CA GLY A 47 38.19 -9.73 -35.95
C GLY A 47 38.34 -8.59 -36.97
N ASP A 48 39.23 -8.79 -37.96
CA ASP A 48 39.61 -7.79 -38.94
C ASP A 48 38.42 -7.22 -39.74
N ASN A 49 38.33 -5.89 -39.76
CA ASN A 49 37.52 -5.03 -40.64
C ASN A 49 36.01 -4.83 -40.38
N LYS A 50 35.43 -5.31 -39.28
CA LYS A 50 34.13 -4.79 -38.76
C LYS A 50 34.23 -4.10 -37.39
N GLY A 51 35.37 -4.22 -36.72
CA GLY A 51 35.62 -3.64 -35.39
C GLY A 51 35.68 -2.12 -35.36
N GLU A 52 36.19 -1.44 -36.39
CA GLU A 52 36.61 -0.03 -36.24
C GLU A 52 35.46 0.98 -36.02
N LYS A 53 34.26 0.73 -36.58
CA LYS A 53 33.07 1.59 -36.36
C LYS A 53 32.43 1.35 -35.00
N VAL A 54 32.41 0.09 -34.56
CA VAL A 54 31.88 -0.32 -33.25
C VAL A 54 32.84 0.13 -32.14
N ASP A 55 34.14 0.00 -32.37
CA ASP A 55 35.19 0.41 -31.45
C ASP A 55 35.26 1.94 -31.33
N LYS A 56 35.08 2.70 -32.42
CA LYS A 56 34.90 4.17 -32.36
C LYS A 56 33.63 4.59 -31.62
N ALA A 57 32.50 3.90 -31.84
CA ALA A 57 31.24 4.22 -31.17
C ALA A 57 31.30 3.91 -29.66
N ILE A 58 31.91 2.78 -29.29
CA ILE A 58 32.15 2.40 -27.90
C ILE A 58 33.15 3.37 -27.27
N LYS A 59 34.32 3.59 -27.87
CA LYS A 59 35.35 4.47 -27.30
C LYS A 59 34.87 5.92 -27.12
N ARG A 60 34.04 6.43 -28.03
CA ARG A 60 33.45 7.77 -27.95
C ARG A 60 32.29 7.85 -26.94
N ALA A 61 31.53 6.77 -26.77
CA ALA A 61 30.58 6.64 -25.66
C ALA A 61 31.28 6.59 -24.30
N TRP A 62 32.48 6.00 -24.23
CA TRP A 62 33.30 6.01 -23.00
C TRP A 62 33.96 7.37 -22.73
N GLU A 63 34.31 8.14 -23.76
CA GLU A 63 34.90 9.49 -23.64
C GLU A 63 33.89 10.58 -23.24
N LEU A 64 32.59 10.40 -23.54
CA LEU A 64 31.51 11.34 -23.19
C LEU A 64 31.03 11.25 -21.73
N PHE A 65 31.51 10.28 -20.94
CA PHE A 65 31.19 10.13 -19.52
C PHE A 65 32.45 10.14 -18.66
N PRO A 66 32.96 11.32 -18.22
CA PRO A 66 34.12 11.40 -17.36
C PRO A 66 33.74 11.11 -15.89
N ASP A 67 34.51 10.19 -15.30
CA ASP A 67 34.86 10.05 -13.88
C ASP A 67 33.79 9.78 -12.79
N GLU A 68 32.51 10.09 -12.98
CA GLU A 68 31.46 9.74 -11.97
C GLU A 68 30.75 8.41 -12.24
N LEU A 69 30.88 7.85 -13.45
CA LEU A 69 30.31 6.54 -13.85
C LEU A 69 31.30 5.36 -13.75
N ASN A 70 32.52 5.59 -13.27
CA ASN A 70 33.52 4.53 -13.06
C ASN A 70 33.10 3.50 -11.98
N ASN A 71 32.05 3.77 -11.21
CA ASN A 71 31.40 2.80 -10.33
C ASN A 71 30.21 2.14 -11.04
N GLN A 72 30.49 1.23 -11.98
CA GLN A 72 29.56 0.27 -12.62
C GLN A 72 28.06 0.56 -12.43
N THR A 73 27.58 1.70 -12.92
CA THR A 73 26.17 1.88 -13.25
C THR A 73 25.93 1.12 -14.54
N ASP A 74 25.61 -0.16 -14.34
CA ASP A 74 24.98 -1.12 -15.24
C ASP A 74 25.42 -1.02 -16.72
N HIS A 75 26.35 -1.89 -17.15
CA HIS A 75 26.51 -2.20 -18.59
C HIS A 75 25.18 -2.63 -19.23
N ARG A 76 24.21 -3.13 -18.43
CA ARG A 76 22.80 -3.29 -18.85
C ARG A 76 22.19 -1.98 -19.31
N TYR A 77 22.43 -0.87 -18.64
CA TYR A 77 21.91 0.46 -18.99
C TYR A 77 22.45 0.92 -20.35
N LEU A 78 23.76 0.79 -20.60
CA LEU A 78 24.41 1.16 -21.86
C LEU A 78 24.00 0.28 -23.04
N SER A 79 23.92 -1.05 -22.87
CA SER A 79 23.44 -1.96 -23.92
C SER A 79 21.94 -1.81 -24.18
N ARG A 80 21.15 -1.48 -23.14
CA ARG A 80 19.75 -1.11 -23.29
C ARG A 80 19.66 0.22 -24.06
N LEU A 81 20.46 1.23 -23.70
CA LEU A 81 20.57 2.50 -24.43
C LEU A 81 20.78 2.27 -25.92
N PHE A 82 21.81 1.50 -26.28
CA PHE A 82 22.15 1.19 -27.66
C PHE A 82 20.99 0.55 -28.45
N LEU A 83 20.33 -0.46 -27.88
CA LEU A 83 19.15 -1.11 -28.50
C LEU A 83 17.95 -0.17 -28.65
N ILE A 84 17.80 0.79 -27.74
CA ILE A 84 16.71 1.78 -27.82
C ILE A 84 17.03 2.89 -28.82
N THR A 85 18.28 3.34 -28.89
CA THR A 85 18.69 4.33 -29.89
C THR A 85 18.57 3.76 -31.30
N GLU A 86 19.02 2.52 -31.53
CA GLU A 86 18.80 1.80 -32.79
C GLU A 86 17.31 1.60 -33.09
N GLY A 87 16.52 1.11 -32.12
CA GLY A 87 15.09 0.88 -32.31
C GLY A 87 14.28 2.15 -32.62
N ILE A 88 14.60 3.29 -31.97
CA ILE A 88 13.97 4.59 -32.22
C ILE A 88 14.39 5.15 -33.57
N VAL A 89 15.67 5.05 -33.93
CA VAL A 89 16.20 5.51 -35.22
C VAL A 89 15.57 4.72 -36.36
N VAL A 90 15.52 3.39 -36.24
CA VAL A 90 14.91 2.50 -37.23
C VAL A 90 13.39 2.77 -37.39
N LEU A 91 12.67 3.02 -36.29
CA LEU A 91 11.25 3.42 -36.33
C LEU A 91 11.04 4.81 -36.97
N ALA A 92 11.93 5.76 -36.71
CA ALA A 92 11.89 7.10 -37.30
C ALA A 92 12.19 7.08 -38.80
N GLU A 93 13.20 6.31 -39.22
CA GLU A 93 13.57 6.10 -40.63
C GLU A 93 12.45 5.37 -41.39
N TYR A 94 11.82 4.35 -40.79
CA TYR A 94 10.68 3.65 -41.38
C TYR A 94 9.46 4.57 -41.56
N HIS A 95 9.16 5.42 -40.57
CA HIS A 95 8.04 6.36 -40.67
C HIS A 95 8.31 7.46 -41.70
N GLN A 96 9.56 7.93 -41.80
CA GLN A 96 10.00 8.90 -42.81
C GLN A 96 9.95 8.31 -44.23
N ALA A 97 10.28 7.02 -44.39
CA ALA A 97 10.25 6.34 -45.68
C ALA A 97 8.81 6.06 -46.17
N ASN A 98 7.85 5.87 -45.25
CA ASN A 98 6.52 5.37 -45.60
C ASN A 98 5.35 6.36 -45.43
N PHE A 99 5.51 7.47 -44.68
CA PHE A 99 4.39 8.36 -44.36
C PHE A 99 4.80 9.85 -44.37
N LYS A 100 4.10 10.68 -45.17
CA LYS A 100 4.49 12.07 -45.51
C LYS A 100 4.06 13.20 -44.54
N GLU A 101 3.52 12.93 -43.34
CA GLU A 101 3.24 13.93 -42.26
C GLU A 101 3.10 13.25 -40.87
N PRO A 102 3.12 13.94 -39.70
CA PRO A 102 3.95 15.04 -39.22
C PRO A 102 4.91 14.53 -38.10
N PHE A 103 5.68 13.48 -38.34
CA PHE A 103 6.84 13.16 -37.48
C PHE A 103 8.05 14.09 -37.76
N HIS A 104 7.91 14.98 -38.74
CA HIS A 104 8.95 15.89 -39.23
C HIS A 104 9.35 17.01 -38.26
N VAL A 105 8.52 17.36 -37.27
CA VAL A 105 8.81 18.47 -36.34
C VAL A 105 9.73 18.03 -35.19
N PHE A 106 9.72 16.74 -34.82
CA PHE A 106 10.56 16.23 -33.73
C PHE A 106 11.97 15.77 -34.16
N PHE A 107 12.14 15.38 -35.43
CA PHE A 107 13.39 14.79 -35.93
C PHE A 107 13.88 15.47 -37.23
N GLN A 108 14.31 16.73 -37.16
CA GLN A 108 15.32 17.25 -38.09
C GLN A 108 16.71 17.10 -37.47
N ILE A 109 17.23 15.88 -37.48
CA ILE A 109 18.56 15.61 -36.93
C ILE A 109 19.40 14.93 -38.01
N LYS A 110 20.25 15.72 -38.67
CA LYS A 110 21.45 15.20 -39.33
C LYS A 110 22.38 14.68 -38.23
N SER A 111 23.12 13.61 -38.49
CA SER A 111 23.90 12.79 -37.53
C SER A 111 24.69 13.52 -36.42
N LYS A 112 25.08 14.79 -36.60
CA LYS A 112 25.73 15.61 -35.55
C LYS A 112 24.79 16.16 -34.47
N SER A 113 23.47 16.17 -34.67
CA SER A 113 22.51 16.69 -33.68
C SER A 113 21.88 15.59 -32.81
N ALA A 114 22.15 14.30 -33.08
CA ALA A 114 21.72 13.18 -32.25
C ALA A 114 22.49 13.18 -30.91
N GLU A 115 23.76 13.62 -30.94
CA GLU A 115 24.54 13.91 -29.74
C GLU A 115 23.86 15.00 -28.88
N ARG A 116 23.41 16.12 -29.49
CA ARG A 116 22.68 17.20 -28.78
C ARG A 116 21.30 16.79 -28.27
N PHE A 117 20.58 15.92 -28.98
CA PHE A 117 19.31 15.37 -28.51
C PHE A 117 19.52 14.47 -27.30
N THR A 118 20.55 13.64 -27.33
CA THR A 118 20.96 12.82 -26.19
C THR A 118 21.34 13.71 -25.00
N GLU A 119 22.18 14.73 -25.20
CA GLU A 119 22.52 15.71 -24.16
C GLU A 119 21.29 16.43 -23.58
N ARG A 120 20.33 16.90 -24.39
CA ARG A 120 19.10 17.56 -23.89
C ARG A 120 18.15 16.63 -23.14
N VAL A 121 17.96 15.40 -23.64
CA VAL A 121 17.10 14.39 -23.00
C VAL A 121 17.65 14.01 -21.62
N PHE A 122 18.97 14.01 -21.45
CA PHE A 122 19.64 13.66 -20.19
C PHE A 122 19.89 14.84 -19.25
N LEU A 123 20.04 16.07 -19.75
CA LEU A 123 20.38 17.25 -18.93
C LEU A 123 19.19 18.11 -18.51
N GLU A 124 18.07 18.13 -19.24
CA GLU A 124 17.01 19.12 -18.98
C GLU A 124 15.76 18.58 -18.25
N GLN A 125 15.56 17.26 -18.07
CA GLN A 125 14.36 16.63 -17.45
C GLN A 125 12.97 17.08 -18.00
N ASP A 126 12.91 18.07 -18.89
CA ASP A 126 11.73 18.66 -19.49
C ASP A 126 11.54 18.11 -20.92
N LEU A 127 11.26 16.80 -21.02
CA LEU A 127 10.62 16.29 -22.24
C LEU A 127 9.10 16.52 -22.14
N PRO A 128 8.47 17.23 -23.10
CA PRO A 128 7.02 17.42 -23.10
C PRO A 128 6.31 16.07 -23.12
N GLY A 129 5.29 15.87 -22.27
CA GLY A 129 4.48 14.64 -22.22
C GLY A 129 3.75 14.25 -23.53
N GLU A 130 3.96 15.01 -24.61
CA GLU A 130 3.36 14.83 -25.93
C GLU A 130 3.91 13.61 -26.70
N TRP A 131 5.19 13.27 -26.57
CA TRP A 131 5.78 12.19 -27.36
C TRP A 131 5.28 10.80 -26.93
N ARG A 132 5.07 10.58 -25.61
CA ARG A 132 4.46 9.35 -25.06
C ARG A 132 3.07 9.11 -25.65
N GLN A 133 2.31 10.18 -25.81
CA GLN A 133 0.99 10.13 -26.41
C GLN A 133 1.06 9.89 -27.92
N GLY A 134 2.02 10.51 -28.62
CA GLY A 134 2.27 10.26 -30.03
C GLY A 134 2.61 8.79 -30.32
N PHE A 135 3.51 8.19 -29.54
CA PHE A 135 3.88 6.79 -29.71
C PHE A 135 2.73 5.83 -29.39
N ARG A 136 1.99 6.10 -28.31
CA ARG A 136 0.78 5.36 -27.96
C ARG A 136 -0.24 5.43 -29.10
N LYS A 137 -0.57 6.64 -29.57
CA LYS A 137 -1.50 6.89 -30.67
C LYS A 137 -1.12 6.08 -31.91
N MET A 138 0.16 6.11 -32.30
CA MET A 138 0.70 5.32 -33.40
C MET A 138 0.43 3.81 -33.24
N LEU A 139 0.71 3.22 -32.08
CA LEU A 139 0.45 1.78 -31.86
C LEU A 139 -1.04 1.41 -31.88
N TYR A 140 -1.93 2.36 -31.62
CA TYR A 140 -3.36 2.14 -31.74
C TYR A 140 -3.86 2.28 -33.17
N GLU A 141 -3.44 3.34 -33.86
CA GLU A 141 -3.85 3.62 -35.24
C GLU A 141 -3.27 2.61 -36.23
N GLN A 142 -2.08 2.09 -35.95
CA GLN A 142 -1.39 1.11 -36.78
C GLN A 142 -1.00 -0.12 -35.93
N PRO A 143 -1.92 -1.08 -35.71
CA PRO A 143 -1.62 -2.29 -34.95
C PRO A 143 -0.46 -3.10 -35.53
N SER A 144 -0.22 -3.06 -36.84
CA SER A 144 0.93 -3.69 -37.51
C SER A 144 2.27 -3.18 -36.99
N SER A 145 2.36 -1.90 -36.58
CA SER A 145 3.55 -1.32 -35.97
C SER A 145 3.90 -1.97 -34.63
N ARG A 146 2.94 -2.66 -33.98
CA ARG A 146 3.22 -3.49 -32.79
C ARG A 146 4.01 -4.73 -33.15
N LEU A 147 3.71 -5.38 -34.28
CA LEU A 147 4.47 -6.53 -34.76
C LEU A 147 5.91 -6.13 -35.06
N TYR A 148 6.11 -4.97 -35.69
CA TYR A 148 7.43 -4.43 -35.97
C TYR A 148 8.21 -4.07 -34.71
N LEU A 149 7.58 -3.37 -33.76
CA LEU A 149 8.17 -3.10 -32.44
C LEU A 149 8.60 -4.39 -31.76
N VAL A 150 7.81 -5.45 -31.94
CA VAL A 150 8.08 -6.74 -31.36
C VAL A 150 9.15 -7.55 -32.12
N GLU A 151 9.25 -7.42 -33.43
CA GLU A 151 10.37 -7.95 -34.24
C GLU A 151 11.70 -7.27 -33.85
N VAL A 152 11.67 -5.95 -33.63
CA VAL A 152 12.82 -5.20 -33.09
C VAL A 152 13.19 -5.66 -31.67
N LEU A 153 12.20 -5.99 -30.83
CA LEU A 153 12.40 -6.49 -29.46
C LEU A 153 12.61 -8.02 -29.37
N ASN A 154 12.52 -8.69 -30.52
CA ASN A 154 13.05 -10.00 -30.84
C ASN A 154 12.70 -11.20 -29.94
N TYR A 155 11.71 -11.17 -29.04
CA TYR A 155 11.33 -12.37 -28.22
C TYR A 155 9.90 -12.45 -27.67
N MET A 156 9.16 -11.35 -27.71
CA MET A 156 7.92 -11.18 -26.95
C MET A 156 6.71 -12.07 -27.31
N PRO A 157 6.38 -12.36 -28.59
CA PRO A 157 5.16 -13.09 -28.96
C PRO A 157 5.26 -14.57 -28.59
N TYR A 158 6.44 -15.15 -28.76
CA TYR A 158 6.74 -16.53 -28.40
C TYR A 158 6.60 -16.72 -26.88
N LEU A 159 7.20 -15.83 -26.11
CA LEU A 159 7.15 -15.81 -24.66
C LEU A 159 5.69 -15.68 -24.14
N ILE A 160 4.88 -14.79 -24.71
CA ILE A 160 3.46 -14.60 -24.34
C ILE A 160 2.65 -15.90 -24.55
N ILE A 161 2.81 -16.60 -25.67
CA ILE A 161 2.04 -17.83 -25.92
C ILE A 161 2.51 -18.99 -25.05
N LEU A 162 3.81 -19.17 -24.88
CA LEU A 162 4.35 -20.23 -24.02
C LEU A 162 3.89 -20.06 -22.57
N ALA A 163 3.85 -18.81 -22.11
CA ALA A 163 3.30 -18.45 -20.82
C ALA A 163 1.79 -18.75 -20.73
N LEU A 164 1.00 -18.40 -21.75
CA LEU A 164 -0.43 -18.71 -21.80
C LEU A 164 -0.72 -20.22 -21.90
N GLU A 165 0.15 -21.01 -22.55
CA GLU A 165 0.04 -22.47 -22.66
C GLU A 165 0.65 -23.23 -21.46
N LYS A 166 1.16 -22.51 -20.45
CA LYS A 166 1.81 -23.07 -19.25
C LYS A 166 2.98 -24.03 -19.55
N LYS A 167 3.67 -23.85 -20.67
CA LYS A 167 4.87 -24.63 -21.01
C LYS A 167 6.09 -23.93 -20.42
N VAL A 168 6.80 -24.62 -19.51
CA VAL A 168 8.05 -24.15 -18.90
C VAL A 168 9.12 -24.05 -19.98
N ILE A 169 9.72 -22.87 -20.17
CA ILE A 169 10.90 -22.74 -21.03
C ILE A 169 11.97 -21.90 -20.33
N ASP A 170 13.18 -22.42 -20.35
CA ASP A 170 14.41 -21.80 -19.88
C ASP A 170 14.70 -20.55 -20.73
N ILE A 171 14.32 -19.37 -20.21
CA ILE A 171 14.47 -18.06 -20.87
C ILE A 171 15.95 -17.81 -21.27
N ALA A 172 16.89 -18.44 -20.55
CA ALA A 172 18.31 -18.43 -20.85
C ALA A 172 18.66 -19.05 -22.21
N LEU A 173 17.96 -20.11 -22.64
CA LEU A 173 18.18 -20.80 -23.91
C LEU A 173 17.73 -19.94 -25.10
N ILE A 174 16.60 -19.26 -24.95
CA ILE A 174 16.07 -18.32 -25.92
C ILE A 174 17.05 -17.14 -26.14
N HIS A 175 17.63 -16.61 -25.06
CA HIS A 175 18.54 -15.47 -25.08
C HIS A 175 19.99 -15.83 -25.51
N GLN A 176 20.50 -17.00 -25.11
CA GLN A 176 21.80 -17.51 -25.58
C GLN A 176 21.80 -17.77 -27.08
N HIS A 177 20.66 -18.15 -27.65
CA HIS A 177 20.57 -18.49 -29.07
C HIS A 177 20.57 -17.28 -30.02
N GLN A 178 20.09 -16.07 -29.63
CA GLN A 178 20.27 -14.88 -30.52
C GLN A 178 21.65 -14.27 -30.49
N ILE A 179 22.37 -14.35 -29.36
CA ILE A 179 23.78 -13.94 -29.36
C ILE A 179 24.55 -14.77 -30.40
N TYR A 180 24.16 -16.03 -30.59
CA TYR A 180 24.69 -16.92 -31.63
C TYR A 180 24.04 -16.77 -33.02
N LYS A 181 22.87 -16.13 -33.15
CA LYS A 181 22.16 -16.01 -34.44
C LYS A 181 22.81 -15.01 -35.40
N ASN A 182 23.75 -14.20 -34.93
CA ASN A 182 24.65 -13.44 -35.79
C ASN A 182 25.87 -14.25 -36.28
N LEU A 183 25.96 -15.55 -35.93
CA LEU A 183 27.00 -16.48 -36.35
C LEU A 183 26.35 -17.74 -36.96
N GLU A 184 26.00 -17.57 -38.24
CA GLU A 184 26.05 -18.57 -39.31
C GLU A 184 25.09 -19.78 -39.39
N ASN A 185 24.19 -20.11 -38.47
CA ASN A 185 23.22 -21.20 -38.77
C ASN A 185 21.77 -20.98 -38.30
N ASN A 186 20.84 -21.15 -39.25
CA ASN A 186 19.39 -20.97 -39.17
C ASN A 186 18.65 -22.08 -38.38
N GLU A 187 19.23 -22.64 -37.31
CA GLU A 187 18.64 -23.84 -36.68
C GLU A 187 17.48 -23.59 -35.70
N PHE A 188 17.20 -22.34 -35.29
CA PHE A 188 15.98 -22.01 -34.50
C PHE A 188 14.82 -21.42 -35.33
N LEU A 189 15.06 -21.07 -36.60
CA LEU A 189 13.99 -20.59 -37.48
C LEU A 189 12.89 -21.63 -37.76
N PRO A 190 13.12 -22.95 -37.80
CA PRO A 190 12.03 -23.91 -38.04
C PRO A 190 10.92 -23.93 -36.97
N TYR A 191 11.20 -23.48 -35.74
CA TYR A 191 10.18 -23.36 -34.68
C TYR A 191 9.38 -22.04 -34.72
N TRP A 192 9.90 -20.99 -35.37
CA TRP A 192 9.21 -19.71 -35.61
C TRP A 192 8.53 -19.66 -36.98
N ASP A 193 9.13 -20.32 -37.98
CA ASP A 193 8.57 -20.54 -39.32
C ASP A 193 7.66 -21.79 -39.38
N GLY A 194 7.57 -22.55 -38.29
CA GLY A 194 6.68 -23.70 -38.13
C GLY A 194 5.29 -23.36 -37.58
N GLY A 195 4.42 -22.77 -38.41
CA GLY A 195 2.95 -22.80 -38.22
C GLY A 195 2.33 -22.07 -37.00
N ASN A 196 1.06 -22.44 -36.71
CA ASN A 196 0.02 -21.87 -35.82
C ASN A 196 0.42 -20.94 -34.63
N ILE A 197 1.61 -21.08 -34.03
CA ILE A 197 2.03 -20.32 -32.83
C ILE A 197 2.34 -18.85 -33.19
N ARG A 198 3.12 -18.59 -34.25
CA ARG A 198 3.42 -17.22 -34.70
C ARG A 198 2.14 -16.47 -35.09
N GLU A 199 1.23 -17.16 -35.78
CA GLU A 199 -0.07 -16.62 -36.18
C GLU A 199 -0.94 -16.26 -34.99
N LYS A 200 -1.00 -17.12 -33.97
CA LYS A 200 -1.72 -16.86 -32.72
C LYS A 200 -1.13 -15.69 -31.92
N ALA A 201 0.18 -15.47 -31.99
CA ALA A 201 0.82 -14.40 -31.23
C ALA A 201 0.61 -13.06 -31.93
N ASN A 202 0.74 -13.07 -33.25
CA ASN A 202 0.41 -11.94 -34.10
C ASN A 202 -1.07 -11.56 -33.94
N SER A 203 -1.98 -12.53 -33.90
CA SER A 203 -3.41 -12.27 -33.73
C SER A 203 -3.72 -11.61 -32.38
N LEU A 204 -3.07 -12.03 -31.28
CA LEU A 204 -3.21 -11.39 -29.97
C LEU A 204 -2.64 -9.97 -29.92
N LEU A 205 -1.54 -9.69 -30.62
CA LEU A 205 -0.93 -8.35 -30.66
C LEU A 205 -1.73 -7.37 -31.54
N LEU A 206 -2.34 -7.87 -32.60
CA LEU A 206 -3.16 -7.09 -33.53
C LEU A 206 -4.58 -6.87 -33.01
N ASN A 207 -5.10 -7.75 -32.15
CA ASN A 207 -6.49 -7.71 -31.67
C ASN A 207 -6.59 -7.62 -30.15
N ASP A 208 -6.86 -6.40 -29.67
CA ASP A 208 -7.02 -6.10 -28.23
C ASP A 208 -8.14 -6.91 -27.56
N ARG A 209 -9.24 -7.16 -28.28
CA ARG A 209 -10.38 -7.89 -27.72
C ARG A 209 -10.03 -9.36 -27.50
N LEU A 210 -9.33 -9.96 -28.46
CA LEU A 210 -8.83 -11.32 -28.34
C LEU A 210 -7.81 -11.44 -27.20
N LEU A 211 -6.97 -10.42 -27.01
CA LEU A 211 -6.05 -10.38 -25.87
C LEU A 211 -6.80 -10.31 -24.54
N ILE A 212 -7.74 -9.37 -24.41
CA ILE A 212 -8.53 -9.20 -23.19
C ILE A 212 -9.28 -10.49 -22.84
N SER A 213 -9.94 -11.12 -23.83
CA SER A 213 -10.65 -12.38 -23.60
C SER A 213 -9.69 -13.47 -23.12
N THR A 214 -8.52 -13.59 -23.76
CA THR A 214 -7.49 -14.57 -23.39
C THR A 214 -6.93 -14.33 -21.99
N LEU A 215 -6.66 -13.08 -21.61
CA LEU A 215 -6.21 -12.74 -20.24
C LEU A 215 -7.28 -13.07 -19.20
N ASN A 216 -8.54 -12.75 -19.51
CA ASN A 216 -9.67 -12.99 -18.62
C ASN A 216 -9.99 -14.49 -18.45
N GLU A 217 -9.89 -15.28 -19.51
CA GLU A 217 -10.04 -16.75 -19.48
C GLU A 217 -8.96 -17.40 -18.58
N ASN A 218 -7.74 -16.87 -18.64
CA ASN A 218 -6.62 -17.35 -17.84
C ASN A 218 -6.57 -16.75 -16.42
N ASN A 219 -7.54 -15.94 -16.03
CA ASN A 219 -7.55 -15.20 -14.77
C ASN A 219 -6.24 -14.44 -14.56
N LEU A 220 -5.90 -13.55 -15.50
CA LEU A 220 -4.74 -12.65 -15.46
C LEU A 220 -5.17 -11.19 -15.23
N THR A 221 -4.25 -10.39 -14.70
CA THR A 221 -4.50 -8.96 -14.42
C THR A 221 -4.56 -8.19 -15.72
N VAL A 222 -5.40 -7.16 -15.75
CA VAL A 222 -5.57 -6.29 -16.91
C VAL A 222 -5.09 -4.88 -16.54
N PRO A 223 -4.33 -4.18 -17.39
CA PRO A 223 -3.98 -2.77 -17.19
C PRO A 223 -5.13 -1.86 -17.61
N PHE A 224 -5.16 -0.64 -17.07
CA PHE A 224 -6.28 0.29 -17.27
C PHE A 224 -6.54 0.60 -18.77
N GLU A 225 -5.51 0.90 -19.55
CA GLU A 225 -5.68 1.31 -20.95
C GLU A 225 -6.23 0.19 -21.85
N LEU A 226 -6.03 -1.06 -21.45
CA LEU A 226 -6.56 -2.19 -22.18
C LEU A 226 -8.06 -2.37 -21.87
N LEU A 227 -8.43 -2.39 -20.59
CA LEU A 227 -9.84 -2.52 -20.18
C LEU A 227 -10.70 -1.31 -20.53
N PHE A 228 -10.09 -0.13 -20.70
CA PHE A 228 -10.83 1.10 -20.96
C PHE A 228 -11.59 1.04 -22.29
N HIS A 229 -11.16 0.20 -23.24
CA HIS A 229 -11.90 -0.07 -24.46
C HIS A 229 -13.28 -0.70 -24.18
N ASP A 230 -13.34 -1.73 -23.32
CA ASP A 230 -14.60 -2.38 -22.94
C ASP A 230 -15.50 -1.41 -22.19
N GLU A 231 -14.92 -0.54 -21.35
CA GLU A 231 -15.66 0.49 -20.62
C GLU A 231 -16.29 1.51 -21.57
N MET A 232 -15.56 1.97 -22.59
CA MET A 232 -16.10 2.87 -23.62
C MET A 232 -17.24 2.23 -24.43
N ASP A 233 -17.10 0.95 -24.79
CA ASP A 233 -18.15 0.20 -25.48
C ASP A 233 -19.41 0.12 -24.61
N GLU A 234 -19.25 -0.05 -23.30
CA GLU A 234 -20.35 -0.12 -22.35
C GLU A 234 -21.05 1.23 -22.13
N VAL A 235 -20.29 2.31 -21.97
CA VAL A 235 -20.83 3.69 -21.82
C VAL A 235 -21.69 4.10 -23.00
N LEU A 236 -21.28 3.77 -24.23
CA LEU A 236 -22.02 4.12 -25.45
C LEU A 236 -23.41 3.48 -25.48
N LYS A 237 -23.54 2.21 -25.09
CA LYS A 237 -24.81 1.48 -25.14
C LYS A 237 -25.93 2.18 -24.36
N PHE A 238 -25.62 2.80 -23.22
CA PHE A 238 -26.61 3.54 -22.45
C PHE A 238 -26.80 4.97 -22.95
N SER A 239 -25.73 5.64 -23.39
CA SER A 239 -25.83 7.00 -23.94
C SER A 239 -26.85 7.06 -25.07
N ASP A 240 -26.73 6.17 -26.06
CA ASP A 240 -27.61 6.16 -27.24
C ASP A 240 -29.09 5.97 -26.91
N ARG A 241 -29.41 5.26 -25.81
CA ARG A 241 -30.79 5.00 -25.36
C ARG A 241 -31.32 6.00 -24.33
N ARG A 242 -30.47 6.83 -23.71
CA ARG A 242 -30.93 7.95 -22.84
C ARG A 242 -31.49 9.11 -23.68
N PHE A 243 -31.04 9.25 -24.93
CA PHE A 243 -31.52 10.26 -25.87
C PHE A 243 -32.67 9.73 -26.73
N ASN A 244 -33.56 10.64 -27.16
CA ASN A 244 -34.64 10.29 -28.09
C ASN A 244 -34.00 9.83 -29.41
N PRO A 245 -34.45 8.73 -30.06
CA PRO A 245 -33.99 8.37 -31.40
C PRO A 245 -34.06 9.54 -32.41
N ASP A 246 -34.98 10.49 -32.21
CA ASP A 246 -35.15 11.66 -33.09
C ASP A 246 -34.16 12.82 -32.81
N ASN A 247 -33.40 12.77 -31.71
CA ASN A 247 -32.40 13.80 -31.39
C ASN A 247 -31.25 13.21 -30.54
N PRO A 248 -30.44 12.29 -31.11
CA PRO A 248 -29.21 11.85 -30.47
C PRO A 248 -28.29 13.05 -30.22
N ARG A 249 -27.40 12.95 -29.23
CA ARG A 249 -26.32 13.93 -29.04
C ARG A 249 -25.74 14.27 -30.41
N SER A 250 -25.52 15.55 -30.68
CA SER A 250 -24.95 16.11 -31.92
C SER A 250 -23.54 15.63 -32.27
N VAL A 251 -23.06 14.55 -31.65
CA VAL A 251 -22.09 13.67 -32.29
C VAL A 251 -22.84 13.01 -33.43
N LYS A 252 -22.84 13.67 -34.61
CA LYS A 252 -23.06 13.01 -35.89
C LYS A 252 -22.04 11.87 -35.96
N ARG A 253 -22.35 10.71 -35.39
CA ARG A 253 -21.68 9.48 -35.74
C ARG A 253 -22.44 8.96 -36.93
N ASP A 254 -21.76 8.95 -38.07
CA ASP A 254 -22.12 8.01 -39.11
C ASP A 254 -22.07 6.61 -38.44
N PRO A 255 -23.16 5.84 -38.42
CA PRO A 255 -23.15 4.46 -37.90
C PRO A 255 -22.09 3.58 -38.56
N ASN A 256 -21.55 4.01 -39.71
CA ASN A 256 -20.49 3.35 -40.45
C ASN A 256 -19.06 3.81 -40.06
N GLU A 257 -18.90 4.83 -39.22
CA GLU A 257 -17.58 5.31 -38.78
C GLU A 257 -17.04 4.42 -37.65
N LEU A 258 -15.96 3.69 -37.93
CA LEU A 258 -15.32 2.79 -36.96
C LEU A 258 -14.86 3.57 -35.71
N PRO A 259 -15.04 3.01 -34.50
CA PRO A 259 -14.55 3.66 -33.28
C PRO A 259 -13.04 3.92 -33.36
N HIS A 260 -12.61 5.12 -32.95
CA HIS A 260 -11.18 5.43 -32.88
C HIS A 260 -10.45 4.33 -32.07
N PRO A 261 -9.37 3.73 -32.61
CA PRO A 261 -8.75 2.54 -32.00
C PRO A 261 -8.12 2.83 -30.64
N ASP A 262 -7.57 4.04 -30.45
CA ASP A 262 -7.10 4.52 -29.13
C ASP A 262 -8.28 4.91 -28.21
N PRO A 263 -8.46 4.25 -27.05
CA PRO A 263 -9.55 4.51 -26.12
C PRO A 263 -9.44 5.88 -25.41
N LEU A 264 -8.23 6.43 -25.17
CA LEU A 264 -8.12 7.79 -24.61
C LEU A 264 -8.43 8.87 -25.66
N ALA A 265 -8.07 8.64 -26.92
CA ALA A 265 -8.48 9.53 -28.01
C ALA A 265 -9.99 9.42 -28.25
N ARG A 266 -10.53 8.19 -28.26
CA ARG A 266 -11.97 7.92 -28.34
C ARG A 266 -12.74 8.62 -27.23
N ALA A 267 -12.25 8.58 -25.99
CA ALA A 267 -12.83 9.30 -24.85
C ALA A 267 -12.92 10.82 -25.11
N ARG A 268 -11.86 11.44 -25.67
CA ARG A 268 -11.86 12.85 -26.08
C ARG A 268 -12.91 13.13 -27.17
N HIS A 269 -12.98 12.29 -28.21
CA HIS A 269 -13.97 12.43 -29.29
C HIS A 269 -15.40 12.28 -28.77
N MET A 270 -15.62 11.40 -27.80
CA MET A 270 -16.93 11.16 -27.19
C MET A 270 -17.39 12.30 -26.28
N LYS A 271 -16.50 13.24 -25.92
CA LYS A 271 -16.80 14.37 -25.02
C LYS A 271 -17.54 13.91 -23.76
N LEU A 272 -16.97 12.90 -23.11
CA LEU A 272 -17.52 12.26 -21.91
C LEU A 272 -17.80 13.30 -20.83
N LYS A 273 -18.93 13.15 -20.14
CA LYS A 273 -19.29 14.00 -19.00
C LYS A 273 -19.42 13.15 -17.73
N GLY A 274 -18.78 13.58 -16.66
CA GLY A 274 -18.85 12.93 -15.35
C GLY A 274 -19.52 13.82 -14.30
N ILE A 275 -20.27 13.20 -13.40
CA ILE A 275 -20.67 13.82 -12.13
C ILE A 275 -19.95 13.12 -10.99
N THR A 276 -19.56 13.86 -9.96
CA THR A 276 -18.99 13.28 -8.76
C THR A 276 -19.59 13.85 -7.49
N PHE A 277 -19.70 12.97 -6.49
CA PHE A 277 -20.15 13.29 -5.14
C PHE A 277 -19.03 12.97 -4.15
N SER A 278 -18.61 13.99 -3.41
CA SER A 278 -17.49 13.89 -2.46
C SER A 278 -17.83 13.06 -1.23
N GLY A 279 -16.82 12.77 -0.41
CA GLY A 279 -17.04 12.27 0.94
C GLY A 279 -17.62 13.33 1.89
N GLY A 280 -18.00 12.88 3.09
CA GLY A 280 -18.71 13.69 4.08
C GLY A 280 -19.83 12.96 4.83
N GLY A 281 -19.91 11.63 4.74
CA GLY A 281 -20.94 10.83 5.41
C GLY A 281 -22.36 11.19 4.99
N ILE A 282 -23.32 11.10 5.92
CA ILE A 282 -24.72 11.42 5.62
C ILE A 282 -24.92 12.86 5.13
N ARG A 283 -24.14 13.84 5.60
CA ARG A 283 -24.17 15.22 5.10
C ARG A 283 -24.03 15.27 3.59
N SER A 284 -23.01 14.59 3.07
CA SER A 284 -22.76 14.54 1.62
C SER A 284 -23.86 13.81 0.86
N ALA A 285 -24.36 12.71 1.42
CA ALA A 285 -25.47 11.97 0.80
C ALA A 285 -26.73 12.85 0.67
N THR A 286 -27.08 13.58 1.71
CA THR A 286 -28.29 14.42 1.77
C THR A 286 -28.16 15.68 0.92
N PHE A 287 -27.02 16.38 0.95
CA PHE A 287 -26.75 17.49 0.04
C PHE A 287 -26.75 17.02 -1.42
N GLY A 288 -26.12 15.87 -1.70
CA GLY A 288 -26.10 15.25 -3.02
C GLY A 288 -27.48 14.88 -3.55
N LEU A 289 -28.40 14.44 -2.68
CA LEU A 289 -29.81 14.23 -3.03
C LEU A 289 -30.45 15.52 -3.56
N GLY A 290 -30.26 16.64 -2.86
CA GLY A 290 -30.73 17.95 -3.32
C GLY A 290 -30.19 18.33 -4.69
N VAL A 291 -28.89 18.13 -4.90
CA VAL A 291 -28.25 18.38 -6.20
C VAL A 291 -28.81 17.48 -7.30
N LEU A 292 -29.05 16.18 -7.03
CA LEU A 292 -29.70 15.28 -7.98
C LEU A 292 -31.10 15.76 -8.35
N GLN A 293 -31.91 16.19 -7.37
CA GLN A 293 -33.25 16.74 -7.62
C GLN A 293 -33.19 18.00 -8.49
N LYS A 294 -32.22 18.89 -8.24
CA LYS A 294 -32.07 20.09 -9.06
C LYS A 294 -31.58 19.79 -10.48
N LEU A 295 -30.67 18.84 -10.65
CA LEU A 295 -30.24 18.40 -11.98
C LEU A 295 -31.35 17.67 -12.74
N ALA A 296 -32.24 16.96 -12.04
CA ALA A 296 -33.43 16.35 -12.64
C ALA A 296 -34.39 17.41 -13.17
N ASN A 297 -34.68 18.42 -12.33
CA ASN A 297 -35.48 19.60 -12.67
C ASN A 297 -34.93 20.39 -13.88
N LEU A 298 -33.60 20.53 -13.97
CA LEU A 298 -32.94 21.18 -15.12
C LEU A 298 -32.78 20.25 -16.33
N GLY A 299 -33.22 18.99 -16.26
CA GLY A 299 -33.08 18.01 -17.34
C GLY A 299 -31.63 17.61 -17.66
N MET A 300 -30.70 17.81 -16.72
CA MET A 300 -29.26 17.62 -16.90
C MET A 300 -28.76 16.22 -16.56
N LEU A 301 -29.49 15.44 -15.75
CA LEU A 301 -29.01 14.11 -15.34
C LEU A 301 -28.72 13.16 -16.53
N ARG A 302 -29.47 13.28 -17.63
CA ARG A 302 -29.28 12.46 -18.85
C ARG A 302 -27.94 12.71 -19.55
N GLU A 303 -27.30 13.84 -19.27
CA GLU A 303 -26.04 14.23 -19.89
C GLU A 303 -24.82 13.56 -19.26
N PHE A 304 -24.93 12.94 -18.08
CA PHE A 304 -23.77 12.32 -17.45
C PHE A 304 -23.58 10.89 -17.94
N ASP A 305 -22.35 10.60 -18.36
CA ASP A 305 -21.89 9.28 -18.80
C ASP A 305 -21.32 8.48 -17.64
N TYR A 306 -20.71 9.17 -16.68
CA TYR A 306 -20.12 8.60 -15.47
C TYR A 306 -20.70 9.21 -14.20
N ILE A 307 -20.79 8.38 -13.17
CA ILE A 307 -20.93 8.81 -11.79
C ILE A 307 -19.73 8.27 -10.98
N SER A 308 -18.97 9.17 -10.39
CA SER A 308 -17.83 8.85 -9.52
C SER A 308 -18.13 9.22 -8.08
N THR A 309 -17.94 8.30 -7.15
CA THR A 309 -18.40 8.47 -5.77
C THR A 309 -17.35 8.12 -4.74
N VAL A 310 -17.40 8.83 -3.61
CA VAL A 310 -16.51 8.63 -2.47
C VAL A 310 -17.34 8.73 -1.18
N SER A 311 -17.17 7.80 -0.25
CA SER A 311 -17.74 7.86 1.10
C SER A 311 -19.24 8.17 1.12
N GLY A 312 -19.67 9.27 1.75
CA GLY A 312 -21.06 9.74 1.74
C GLY A 312 -21.67 9.91 0.34
N GLY A 313 -20.87 10.37 -0.64
CA GLY A 313 -21.28 10.40 -2.04
C GLY A 313 -21.54 9.00 -2.62
N GLY A 314 -20.86 7.98 -2.09
CA GLY A 314 -21.12 6.56 -2.35
C GLY A 314 -22.49 6.11 -1.89
N TYR A 315 -23.04 6.70 -0.81
CA TYR A 315 -24.37 6.34 -0.30
C TYR A 315 -25.45 6.77 -1.28
N ILE A 316 -25.43 8.06 -1.65
CA ILE A 316 -26.44 8.62 -2.55
C ILE A 316 -26.26 8.14 -4.00
N GLY A 317 -25.01 7.97 -4.44
CA GLY A 317 -24.73 7.42 -5.76
C GLY A 317 -25.18 5.97 -5.91
N SER A 318 -24.91 5.12 -4.90
CA SER A 318 -25.37 3.73 -4.87
C SER A 318 -26.90 3.63 -4.81
N TRP A 319 -27.55 4.49 -4.01
CA TRP A 319 -29.00 4.63 -4.00
C TRP A 319 -29.53 4.97 -5.40
N TRP A 320 -29.00 5.99 -6.06
CA TRP A 320 -29.48 6.43 -7.37
C TRP A 320 -29.33 5.35 -8.46
N VAL A 321 -28.15 4.72 -8.56
CA VAL A 321 -27.92 3.67 -9.58
C VAL A 321 -28.73 2.41 -9.29
N SER A 322 -28.92 2.05 -8.02
CA SER A 322 -29.79 0.93 -7.64
C SER A 322 -31.27 1.19 -7.97
N TRP A 323 -31.74 2.44 -7.82
CA TRP A 323 -33.10 2.81 -8.19
C TRP A 323 -33.31 2.73 -9.70
N ILE A 324 -32.36 3.25 -10.50
CA ILE A 324 -32.40 3.13 -11.96
C ILE A 324 -32.43 1.66 -12.39
N LYS A 325 -31.58 0.82 -11.78
CA LYS A 325 -31.50 -0.61 -12.07
C LYS A 325 -32.82 -1.33 -11.77
N ARG A 326 -33.40 -1.11 -10.58
CA ARG A 326 -34.61 -1.81 -10.14
C ARG A 326 -35.86 -1.36 -10.87
N LEU A 327 -35.96 -0.07 -11.21
CA LEU A 327 -37.07 0.44 -12.00
C LEU A 327 -36.91 0.12 -13.50
N GLY A 328 -35.69 -0.11 -13.98
CA GLY A 328 -35.39 -0.40 -15.38
C GLY A 328 -35.59 0.79 -16.32
N SER A 329 -35.78 2.00 -15.77
CA SER A 329 -36.11 3.22 -16.51
C SER A 329 -35.46 4.46 -15.91
N PHE A 330 -34.44 4.98 -16.58
CA PHE A 330 -33.79 6.24 -16.24
C PHE A 330 -34.76 7.43 -16.30
N LYS A 331 -35.60 7.48 -17.34
CA LYS A 331 -36.58 8.57 -17.56
C LYS A 331 -37.59 8.67 -16.42
N GLN A 332 -38.09 7.53 -15.93
CA GLN A 332 -39.02 7.52 -14.80
C GLN A 332 -38.33 7.97 -13.51
N VAL A 333 -37.15 7.44 -13.18
CA VAL A 333 -36.40 7.91 -12.00
C VAL A 333 -36.14 9.42 -12.08
N ASN A 334 -35.75 9.95 -13.24
CA ASN A 334 -35.54 11.38 -13.43
C ASN A 334 -36.83 12.20 -13.19
N LYS A 335 -37.98 11.70 -13.65
CA LYS A 335 -39.28 12.33 -13.40
C LYS A 335 -39.62 12.36 -11.91
N LEU A 336 -39.39 11.24 -11.21
CA LEU A 336 -39.67 11.08 -9.78
C LEU A 336 -38.73 11.87 -8.87
N LEU A 337 -37.52 12.18 -9.35
CA LEU A 337 -36.57 13.05 -8.67
C LEU A 337 -36.93 14.53 -8.77
N ASP A 338 -37.66 14.94 -9.81
CA ASP A 338 -38.03 16.34 -10.04
C ASP A 338 -39.18 16.76 -9.11
N PRO A 339 -38.94 17.65 -8.12
CA PRO A 339 -39.97 18.06 -7.18
C PRO A 339 -41.13 18.82 -7.85
N ASP A 340 -40.91 19.44 -9.02
CA ASP A 340 -41.96 20.18 -9.72
C ASP A 340 -42.94 19.23 -10.42
N ILE A 341 -42.51 18.00 -10.72
CA ILE A 341 -43.34 16.97 -11.35
C ILE A 341 -43.91 15.99 -10.32
N SER A 342 -43.10 15.61 -9.33
CA SER A 342 -43.44 14.64 -8.28
C SER A 342 -43.42 15.31 -6.91
N GLY A 343 -44.23 16.36 -6.76
CA GLY A 343 -44.25 17.22 -5.57
C GLY A 343 -44.94 16.66 -4.34
N ASP A 344 -45.75 15.59 -4.47
CA ASP A 344 -46.43 14.96 -3.33
C ASP A 344 -45.50 14.03 -2.55
N PRO A 345 -45.05 14.41 -1.34
CA PRO A 345 -44.13 13.61 -0.53
C PRO A 345 -44.76 12.34 0.04
N LEU A 346 -46.09 12.21 0.02
CA LEU A 346 -46.81 11.04 0.53
C LEU A 346 -47.06 9.98 -0.54
N SER A 347 -46.93 10.33 -1.82
CA SER A 347 -47.10 9.41 -2.94
C SER A 347 -46.15 8.21 -2.83
N GLU A 348 -46.64 7.01 -3.18
CA GLU A 348 -45.81 5.81 -3.17
C GLU A 348 -44.68 5.88 -4.22
N GLU A 349 -44.84 6.67 -5.28
CA GLU A 349 -43.84 6.81 -6.33
C GLU A 349 -42.56 7.53 -5.87
N VAL A 350 -42.66 8.50 -4.93
CA VAL A 350 -41.49 9.18 -4.34
C VAL A 350 -41.01 8.55 -3.03
N ARG A 351 -41.57 7.38 -2.67
CA ARG A 351 -41.21 6.68 -1.44
C ARG A 351 -39.71 6.47 -1.24
N PRO A 352 -38.88 6.17 -2.27
CA PRO A 352 -37.43 6.04 -2.07
C PRO A 352 -36.78 7.26 -1.44
N ILE A 353 -37.31 8.47 -1.70
CA ILE A 353 -36.85 9.73 -1.07
C ILE A 353 -37.38 9.83 0.37
N ARG A 354 -38.68 9.53 0.59
CA ARG A 354 -39.29 9.49 1.93
C ARG A 354 -38.57 8.50 2.85
N TRP A 355 -38.15 7.35 2.32
CA TRP A 355 -37.39 6.34 3.06
C TRP A 355 -36.04 6.88 3.53
N LEU A 356 -35.30 7.59 2.67
CA LEU A 356 -34.04 8.22 3.09
C LEU A 356 -34.25 9.22 4.24
N ARG A 357 -35.36 9.97 4.23
CA ARG A 357 -35.73 10.87 5.34
C ARG A 357 -36.01 10.09 6.63
N MET A 358 -36.77 8.99 6.54
CA MET A 358 -37.06 8.11 7.70
C MET A 358 -35.81 7.45 8.27
N TYR A 359 -34.81 7.18 7.43
CA TYR A 359 -33.51 6.62 7.81
C TYR A 359 -32.40 7.70 7.86
N SER A 360 -32.76 8.97 8.10
CA SER A 360 -31.81 10.06 8.35
C SER A 360 -30.89 9.78 9.54
N ASN A 361 -31.29 8.89 10.44
CA ASN A 361 -30.41 8.22 11.38
C ASN A 361 -30.28 6.73 11.00
N TYR A 362 -29.42 6.42 10.04
CA TYR A 362 -29.35 5.07 9.48
C TYR A 362 -28.72 4.03 10.43
N LEU A 363 -27.86 4.47 11.35
CA LEU A 363 -27.21 3.60 12.34
C LEU A 363 -28.20 3.12 13.41
N ALA A 364 -29.08 4.02 13.89
CA ALA A 364 -30.11 3.71 14.87
C ALA A 364 -31.39 4.52 14.59
N PRO A 365 -32.26 4.06 13.66
CA PRO A 365 -33.47 4.80 13.26
C PRO A 365 -34.41 5.10 14.42
N THR A 366 -34.49 4.19 15.39
CA THR A 366 -35.17 4.45 16.67
C THR A 366 -34.19 5.15 17.63
N THR A 367 -34.39 6.44 17.87
CA THR A 367 -33.50 7.23 18.72
C THR A 367 -33.74 6.96 20.20
N GLY A 368 -32.66 6.82 20.97
CA GLY A 368 -32.69 6.69 22.44
C GLY A 368 -31.67 5.68 22.95
N ILE A 369 -31.03 5.95 24.10
CA ILE A 369 -29.99 5.07 24.68
C ILE A 369 -30.55 3.68 25.01
N ALA A 370 -31.83 3.59 25.37
CA ALA A 370 -32.54 2.33 25.63
C ALA A 370 -33.26 1.73 24.40
N SER A 371 -33.12 2.34 23.21
CA SER A 371 -33.69 1.79 21.98
C SER A 371 -33.03 0.45 21.64
N THR A 372 -33.82 -0.49 21.12
CA THR A 372 -33.32 -1.80 20.69
C THR A 372 -32.20 -1.67 19.66
N ASP A 373 -32.30 -0.71 18.73
CA ASP A 373 -31.26 -0.48 17.71
C ASP A 373 -29.93 0.01 18.31
N SER A 374 -29.98 1.00 19.22
CA SER A 374 -28.78 1.56 19.85
C SER A 374 -28.09 0.55 20.77
N VAL A 375 -28.88 -0.20 21.56
CA VAL A 375 -28.37 -1.29 22.39
C VAL A 375 -27.79 -2.41 21.53
N THR A 376 -28.46 -2.79 20.43
CA THR A 376 -27.94 -3.80 19.49
C THR A 376 -26.62 -3.36 18.87
N ALA A 377 -26.47 -2.09 18.48
CA ALA A 377 -25.22 -1.55 17.96
C ALA A 377 -24.10 -1.66 19.00
N GLY A 378 -24.36 -1.20 20.23
CA GLY A 378 -23.42 -1.25 21.34
C GLY A 378 -23.01 -2.68 21.71
N LEU A 379 -23.97 -3.61 21.82
CA LEU A 379 -23.71 -5.01 22.14
C LEU A 379 -22.99 -5.75 21.00
N THR A 380 -23.30 -5.44 19.74
CA THR A 380 -22.59 -6.02 18.59
C THR A 380 -21.14 -5.58 18.57
N TRP A 381 -20.89 -4.27 18.78
CA TRP A 381 -19.53 -3.74 18.93
C TRP A 381 -18.82 -4.39 20.11
N LEU A 382 -19.44 -4.44 21.29
CA LEU A 382 -18.86 -5.01 22.50
C LEU A 382 -18.50 -6.49 22.30
N ARG A 383 -19.43 -7.30 21.78
CA ARG A 383 -19.22 -8.71 21.46
C ARG A 383 -18.01 -8.89 20.54
N ASN A 384 -17.98 -8.17 19.43
CA ASN A 384 -16.89 -8.28 18.46
C ASN A 384 -15.56 -7.77 19.03
N THR A 385 -15.59 -6.74 19.88
CA THR A 385 -14.41 -6.21 20.56
C THR A 385 -13.84 -7.22 21.54
N ILE A 386 -14.68 -7.84 22.38
CA ILE A 386 -14.27 -8.90 23.31
C ILE A 386 -13.62 -10.07 22.54
N ILE A 387 -14.24 -10.52 21.45
CA ILE A 387 -13.70 -11.61 20.61
C ILE A 387 -12.30 -11.28 20.09
N ASN A 388 -12.09 -10.07 19.54
CA ASN A 388 -10.77 -9.66 19.05
C ASN A 388 -9.76 -9.45 20.19
N GLN A 389 -10.17 -8.87 21.31
CA GLN A 389 -9.31 -8.66 22.48
C GLN A 389 -8.87 -9.98 23.10
N MET A 390 -9.75 -10.97 23.21
CA MET A 390 -9.40 -12.31 23.66
C MET A 390 -8.30 -12.92 22.78
N LEU A 391 -8.43 -12.82 21.45
CA LEU A 391 -7.38 -13.28 20.54
C LEU A 391 -6.06 -12.53 20.77
N LEU A 392 -6.09 -11.19 20.82
CA LEU A 392 -4.89 -10.38 21.04
C LEU A 392 -4.21 -10.66 22.39
N VAL A 393 -4.98 -10.87 23.46
CA VAL A 393 -4.47 -11.20 24.78
C VAL A 393 -3.86 -12.60 24.80
N ILE A 394 -4.50 -13.60 24.19
CA ILE A 394 -3.94 -14.97 24.09
C ILE A 394 -2.63 -14.95 23.29
N MET A 395 -2.55 -14.17 22.21
CA MET A 395 -1.32 -13.99 21.47
C MET A 395 -0.22 -13.33 22.30
N LEU A 396 -0.57 -12.28 23.04
CA LEU A 396 0.38 -11.61 23.93
C LEU A 396 0.87 -12.59 25.01
N CYS A 397 -0.03 -13.37 25.61
CA CYS A 397 0.34 -14.42 26.56
C CYS A 397 1.24 -15.48 25.92
N ALA A 398 0.97 -15.93 24.69
CA ALA A 398 1.84 -16.86 23.98
C ALA A 398 3.24 -16.25 23.73
N LEU A 399 3.31 -14.97 23.35
CA LEU A 399 4.60 -14.28 23.16
C LEU A 399 5.39 -14.18 24.47
N LEU A 400 4.74 -13.76 25.57
CA LEU A 400 5.37 -13.65 26.88
C LEU A 400 5.75 -15.02 27.45
N ALA A 401 4.91 -16.05 27.27
CA ALA A 401 5.23 -17.44 27.62
C ALA A 401 6.47 -17.94 26.87
N GLY A 402 6.65 -17.54 25.60
CA GLY A 402 7.86 -17.83 24.84
C GLY A 402 9.12 -17.21 25.49
N ILE A 403 9.01 -16.00 26.04
CA ILE A 403 10.13 -15.39 26.78
C ILE A 403 10.38 -16.11 28.11
N SER A 404 9.32 -16.51 28.84
CA SER A 404 9.47 -17.34 30.05
C SER A 404 10.17 -18.66 29.74
N LEU A 405 9.81 -19.34 28.64
CA LEU A 405 10.50 -20.54 28.18
C LEU A 405 11.98 -20.29 27.91
N VAL A 406 12.31 -19.21 27.19
CA VAL A 406 13.71 -18.87 26.88
C VAL A 406 14.50 -18.58 28.17
N TYR A 407 13.88 -17.93 29.16
CA TYR A 407 14.48 -17.72 30.48
C TYR A 407 14.78 -19.03 31.21
N GLU A 408 13.86 -19.99 31.22
CA GLU A 408 14.10 -21.28 31.90
C GLU A 408 15.18 -22.12 31.22
N ILE A 409 15.24 -22.10 29.88
CA ILE A 409 16.34 -22.73 29.13
C ILE A 409 17.66 -22.01 29.47
N TRP A 410 17.64 -20.68 29.53
CA TRP A 410 18.77 -19.84 29.93
C TRP A 410 19.27 -20.13 31.35
N ASN A 411 18.35 -20.39 32.28
CA ASN A 411 18.64 -20.64 33.69
C ASN A 411 19.15 -22.09 33.92
N GLY A 412 18.56 -23.08 33.26
CA GLY A 412 18.85 -24.50 33.55
C GLY A 412 19.83 -25.20 32.60
N THR A 413 19.75 -24.95 31.29
CA THR A 413 20.40 -25.80 30.28
C THR A 413 21.77 -25.27 29.84
N PHE A 414 21.98 -23.96 29.85
CA PHE A 414 23.25 -23.36 29.41
C PHE A 414 24.25 -23.15 30.55
N VAL A 415 23.76 -22.94 31.78
CA VAL A 415 24.58 -22.85 33.01
C VAL A 415 25.31 -24.17 33.32
N SER A 416 24.74 -25.30 32.93
CA SER A 416 25.27 -26.64 33.24
C SER A 416 26.35 -27.12 32.27
N VAL A 417 26.74 -26.34 31.25
CA VAL A 417 27.85 -26.70 30.34
C VAL A 417 29.19 -26.24 30.93
N PRO A 418 30.06 -27.17 31.36
CA PRO A 418 31.30 -26.81 32.04
C PRO A 418 32.36 -26.25 31.08
N PHE A 419 32.48 -24.92 30.98
CA PHE A 419 33.56 -24.25 30.22
C PHE A 419 34.78 -23.94 31.09
N TYR A 420 35.36 -24.96 31.72
CA TYR A 420 36.39 -24.74 32.76
C TYR A 420 37.83 -24.64 32.25
N SER A 421 38.09 -24.86 30.95
CA SER A 421 39.46 -24.80 30.42
C SER A 421 39.66 -23.63 29.47
N GLN A 422 40.86 -23.05 29.49
CA GLN A 422 41.25 -22.02 28.53
C GLN A 422 41.11 -22.51 27.07
N ALA A 423 41.32 -23.81 26.83
CA ALA A 423 41.17 -24.44 25.52
C ALA A 423 39.71 -24.51 25.04
N SER A 424 38.75 -24.78 25.93
CA SER A 424 37.33 -24.77 25.56
C SER A 424 36.87 -23.34 25.25
N ILE A 425 37.23 -22.36 26.08
CA ILE A 425 36.85 -20.96 25.85
C ILE A 425 37.47 -20.41 24.55
N LEU A 426 38.73 -20.76 24.26
CA LEU A 426 39.36 -20.44 22.98
C LEU A 426 38.58 -21.04 21.81
N SER A 427 38.22 -22.32 21.88
CA SER A 427 37.47 -23.02 20.84
C SER A 427 36.09 -22.39 20.61
N PHE A 428 35.36 -22.08 21.68
CA PHE A 428 34.05 -21.42 21.59
C PHE A 428 34.16 -20.01 21.02
N SER A 429 35.15 -19.23 21.46
CA SER A 429 35.40 -17.89 20.93
C SER A 429 35.68 -17.94 19.43
N ILE A 430 36.46 -18.93 18.97
CA ILE A 430 36.75 -19.14 17.54
C ILE A 430 35.45 -19.44 16.77
N VAL A 431 34.57 -20.28 17.30
CA VAL A 431 33.29 -20.60 16.63
C VAL A 431 32.38 -19.36 16.57
N PHE A 432 32.11 -18.72 17.70
CA PHE A 432 31.17 -17.59 17.77
C PHE A 432 31.63 -16.38 16.96
N LEU A 433 32.88 -15.94 17.18
CA LEU A 433 33.43 -14.79 16.49
C LEU A 433 33.86 -15.13 15.06
N GLY A 434 34.22 -16.38 14.77
CA GLY A 434 34.55 -16.85 13.43
C GLY A 434 33.33 -16.88 12.50
N VAL A 435 32.20 -17.42 12.97
CA VAL A 435 30.93 -17.42 12.21
C VAL A 435 30.46 -15.98 11.96
N ALA A 436 30.49 -15.12 13.00
CA ALA A 436 30.16 -13.71 12.86
C ALA A 436 31.10 -13.00 11.87
N ALA A 437 32.41 -13.27 11.94
CA ALA A 437 33.40 -12.71 11.04
C ALA A 437 33.21 -13.18 9.59
N PHE A 438 32.82 -14.43 9.38
CA PHE A 438 32.53 -14.97 8.06
C PHE A 438 31.34 -14.26 7.40
N PHE A 439 30.20 -14.21 8.08
CA PHE A 439 29.00 -13.55 7.55
C PHE A 439 29.20 -12.04 7.39
N THR A 440 29.84 -11.39 8.35
CA THR A 440 30.16 -9.96 8.25
C THR A 440 31.14 -9.69 7.12
N GLY A 441 32.22 -10.46 7.01
CA GLY A 441 33.22 -10.33 5.96
C GLY A 441 32.63 -10.55 4.57
N THR A 442 31.75 -11.54 4.41
CA THR A 442 31.02 -11.80 3.15
C THR A 442 30.06 -10.66 2.80
N ALA A 443 29.34 -10.07 3.77
CA ALA A 443 28.54 -8.87 3.54
C ALA A 443 29.41 -7.67 3.12
N MET A 444 30.54 -7.45 3.80
CA MET A 444 31.46 -6.36 3.49
C MET A 444 32.11 -6.50 2.11
N ARG A 445 32.35 -7.74 1.66
CA ARG A 445 32.96 -8.02 0.36
C ARG A 445 32.13 -7.45 -0.79
N MET A 446 30.81 -7.37 -0.65
CA MET A 446 29.91 -6.81 -1.66
C MET A 446 30.17 -5.33 -1.98
N TYR A 447 30.89 -4.62 -1.11
CA TYR A 447 31.32 -3.22 -1.30
C TYR A 447 32.77 -3.11 -1.81
N THR A 448 33.31 -4.17 -2.42
CA THR A 448 34.65 -4.14 -3.01
C THR A 448 34.54 -3.78 -4.49
N PRO A 449 35.34 -2.81 -5.01
CA PRO A 449 35.36 -2.48 -6.43
C PRO A 449 35.61 -3.73 -7.30
N GLY A 450 34.75 -3.94 -8.32
CA GLY A 450 34.82 -5.06 -9.25
C GLY A 450 34.12 -6.35 -8.82
N HIS A 451 33.43 -6.38 -7.66
CA HIS A 451 32.63 -7.56 -7.29
C HIS A 451 31.24 -7.51 -7.95
N ILE A 452 31.02 -8.36 -8.96
CA ILE A 452 29.74 -8.47 -9.68
C ILE A 452 28.68 -9.09 -8.75
N LYS A 453 27.59 -8.36 -8.48
CA LYS A 453 26.45 -8.77 -7.63
C LYS A 453 25.89 -10.17 -7.94
N SER A 454 26.10 -10.71 -9.13
CA SER A 454 25.58 -12.03 -9.56
C SER A 454 26.27 -13.24 -8.93
N THR A 455 27.40 -13.06 -8.23
CA THR A 455 28.18 -14.16 -7.64
C THR A 455 27.95 -14.38 -6.14
N ALA A 456 27.18 -13.51 -5.49
CA ALA A 456 26.89 -13.65 -4.08
C ALA A 456 25.72 -14.62 -3.85
N ARG A 457 25.99 -15.74 -3.17
CA ARG A 457 25.01 -16.80 -2.86
C ARG A 457 23.90 -16.35 -1.90
N PHE A 458 24.09 -15.23 -1.19
CA PHE A 458 23.17 -14.70 -0.18
C PHE A 458 22.94 -13.19 -0.37
N SER A 459 21.71 -12.72 -0.15
CA SER A 459 21.41 -11.29 -0.14
C SER A 459 21.91 -10.61 1.15
N ASN A 460 22.34 -9.34 1.07
CA ASN A 460 22.78 -8.57 2.26
C ASN A 460 21.71 -8.52 3.38
N LYS A 461 20.43 -8.52 3.00
CA LYS A 461 19.31 -8.56 3.97
C LYS A 461 19.25 -9.90 4.70
N LEU A 462 19.44 -11.00 3.99
CA LEU A 462 19.50 -12.33 4.60
C LEU A 462 20.71 -12.45 5.53
N ILE A 463 21.88 -11.96 5.12
CA ILE A 463 23.09 -11.97 5.96
C ILE A 463 22.86 -11.13 7.23
N ALA A 464 22.28 -9.94 7.12
CA ALA A 464 21.96 -9.11 8.29
C ALA A 464 21.00 -9.81 9.27
N ASN A 465 19.98 -10.51 8.75
CA ASN A 465 19.06 -11.30 9.58
C ASN A 465 19.76 -12.48 10.26
N ILE A 466 20.65 -13.20 9.56
CA ILE A 466 21.45 -14.29 10.13
C ILE A 466 22.37 -13.76 11.22
N LEU A 467 23.06 -12.64 10.97
CA LEU A 467 23.93 -12.00 11.96
C LEU A 467 23.16 -11.55 13.19
N MET A 468 21.95 -11.00 13.01
CA MET A 468 21.09 -10.63 14.14
C MET A 468 20.68 -11.86 14.96
N GLY A 469 20.22 -12.93 14.30
CA GLY A 469 19.86 -14.18 14.97
C GLY A 469 21.04 -14.81 15.71
N TRP A 470 22.22 -14.85 15.06
CA TRP A 470 23.46 -15.31 15.67
C TRP A 470 23.88 -14.45 16.85
N GLY A 471 23.77 -13.13 16.74
CA GLY A 471 24.05 -12.20 17.83
C GLY A 471 23.16 -12.44 19.06
N ILE A 472 21.85 -12.59 18.86
CA ILE A 472 20.90 -12.90 19.94
C ILE A 472 21.25 -14.24 20.60
N PHE A 473 21.48 -15.28 19.79
CA PHE A 473 21.87 -16.60 20.28
C PHE A 473 23.17 -16.57 21.08
N SER A 474 24.19 -15.87 20.55
CA SER A 474 25.48 -15.67 21.22
C SER A 474 25.31 -14.92 22.54
N GLY A 475 24.52 -13.85 22.55
CA GLY A 475 24.23 -13.06 23.73
C GLY A 475 23.53 -13.88 24.82
N LEU A 476 22.57 -14.71 24.46
CA LEU A 476 21.87 -15.61 25.39
C LEU A 476 22.82 -16.64 26.01
N ILE A 477 23.66 -17.29 25.21
CA ILE A 477 24.61 -18.30 25.72
C ILE A 477 25.68 -17.67 26.59
N ILE A 478 26.32 -16.60 26.11
CA ILE A 478 27.42 -15.95 26.84
C ILE A 478 26.90 -15.38 28.18
N SER A 479 25.74 -14.72 28.17
CA SER A 479 25.16 -14.20 29.41
C SER A 479 24.74 -15.30 30.38
N SER A 480 24.23 -16.44 29.90
CA SER A 480 23.90 -17.59 30.75
C SER A 480 25.14 -18.16 31.41
N TRP A 481 26.22 -18.36 30.63
CA TRP A 481 27.47 -18.86 31.18
C TRP A 481 28.04 -17.94 32.26
N ILE A 482 28.05 -16.62 32.01
CA ILE A 482 28.48 -15.62 33.02
C ILE A 482 27.62 -15.72 34.28
N ALA A 483 26.31 -15.88 34.13
CA ALA A 483 25.35 -15.97 35.22
C ALA A 483 25.40 -17.30 36.00
N GLY A 484 25.90 -18.38 35.37
CA GLY A 484 25.98 -19.69 35.98
C GLY A 484 27.13 -19.89 36.96
N GLU A 485 28.11 -18.99 36.95
CA GLU A 485 29.44 -19.20 37.55
C GLU A 485 29.61 -18.43 38.87
N ASN A 486 29.55 -19.14 40.00
CA ASN A 486 29.80 -18.61 41.34
C ASN A 486 31.30 -18.59 41.68
N PHE A 487 32.04 -17.53 41.32
CA PHE A 487 33.44 -17.35 41.73
C PHE A 487 33.66 -16.05 42.49
N GLN A 488 34.04 -16.15 43.77
CA GLN A 488 34.36 -15.03 44.67
C GLN A 488 35.76 -14.39 44.46
N SER A 489 36.53 -14.74 43.41
CA SER A 489 37.88 -14.18 43.20
C SER A 489 38.06 -13.60 41.78
N ILE A 490 38.32 -12.29 41.72
CA ILE A 490 38.53 -11.49 40.50
C ILE A 490 39.96 -11.66 39.92
N ALA A 491 40.89 -12.29 40.65
CA ALA A 491 42.32 -12.27 40.32
C ALA A 491 42.78 -13.31 39.26
N ASP A 492 42.09 -14.43 39.09
CA ASP A 492 42.59 -15.57 38.27
C ASP A 492 42.07 -15.63 36.81
N LYS A 493 41.24 -14.67 36.37
CA LYS A 493 40.50 -14.78 35.09
C LYS A 493 41.12 -14.03 33.90
N THR A 494 42.22 -13.31 34.12
CA THR A 494 42.92 -12.53 33.06
C THR A 494 43.29 -13.36 31.81
N PRO A 495 43.76 -14.62 31.92
CA PRO A 495 44.08 -15.44 30.74
C PRO A 495 42.87 -15.71 29.83
N ILE A 496 41.65 -15.77 30.38
CA ILE A 496 40.41 -16.02 29.65
C ILE A 496 40.09 -14.84 28.73
N PHE A 497 40.10 -13.62 29.29
CA PHE A 497 39.80 -12.41 28.54
C PHE A 497 40.89 -12.07 27.52
N ILE A 498 42.14 -12.44 27.79
CA ILE A 498 43.23 -12.37 26.82
C ILE A 498 42.94 -13.29 25.62
N SER A 499 42.50 -14.54 25.85
CA SER A 499 42.13 -15.46 24.77
C SER A 499 40.99 -14.90 23.92
N VAL A 500 39.94 -14.34 24.54
CA VAL A 500 38.83 -13.68 23.82
C VAL A 500 39.33 -12.46 23.05
N ALA A 501 40.22 -11.65 23.62
CA ALA A 501 40.78 -10.48 22.96
C ALA A 501 41.64 -10.84 21.74
N ILE A 502 42.44 -11.90 21.83
CA ILE A 502 43.24 -12.42 20.71
C ILE A 502 42.31 -12.90 19.60
N VAL A 503 41.33 -13.76 19.92
CA VAL A 503 40.38 -14.26 18.93
C VAL A 503 39.56 -13.11 18.33
N GLY A 504 39.09 -12.17 19.13
CA GLY A 504 38.37 -10.98 18.66
C GLY A 504 39.20 -10.13 17.71
N SER A 505 40.49 -9.97 17.99
CA SER A 505 41.44 -9.28 17.10
C SER A 505 41.58 -10.02 15.77
N LEU A 506 41.75 -11.35 15.82
CA LEU A 506 41.85 -12.21 14.64
C LEU A 506 40.54 -12.25 13.84
N SER A 507 39.38 -12.24 14.50
CA SER A 507 38.07 -12.19 13.85
C SER A 507 37.83 -10.84 13.15
N MET A 508 38.22 -9.72 13.77
CA MET A 508 38.14 -8.41 13.13
C MET A 508 39.09 -8.30 11.93
N LEU A 509 40.29 -8.88 12.03
CA LEU A 509 41.18 -9.06 10.87
C LEU A 509 40.53 -9.96 9.80
N GLY A 510 39.90 -11.06 10.21
CA GLY A 510 39.15 -11.97 9.34
C GLY A 510 38.04 -11.26 8.57
N VAL A 511 37.27 -10.38 9.22
CA VAL A 511 36.26 -9.53 8.55
C VAL A 511 36.90 -8.66 7.47
N ALA A 512 38.05 -8.05 7.78
CA ALA A 512 38.78 -7.23 6.81
C ALA A 512 39.32 -8.05 5.64
N ILE A 513 39.78 -9.28 5.92
CA ILE A 513 40.32 -10.22 4.93
C ILE A 513 39.23 -10.70 3.99
N LEU A 514 38.17 -11.26 4.55
CA LEU A 514 37.03 -11.75 3.77
C LEU A 514 36.32 -10.60 3.04
N GLY A 515 36.29 -9.41 3.65
CA GLY A 515 35.72 -8.20 3.07
C GLY A 515 36.62 -7.43 2.09
N ASN A 516 37.83 -7.94 1.79
CA ASN A 516 38.83 -7.30 0.90
C ASN A 516 39.08 -5.83 1.20
N TYR A 517 39.36 -5.48 2.47
CA TYR A 517 39.48 -4.08 2.86
C TYR A 517 40.61 -3.34 2.13
N TRP A 518 41.73 -4.01 1.84
CA TRP A 518 42.88 -3.44 1.13
C TRP A 518 42.61 -3.06 -0.33
N LYS A 519 41.60 -3.64 -0.99
CA LYS A 519 41.27 -3.30 -2.39
C LYS A 519 40.57 -1.95 -2.53
N ALA A 520 39.97 -1.46 -1.45
CA ALA A 520 39.36 -0.13 -1.39
C ALA A 520 40.38 0.97 -1.08
N ALA A 521 41.62 0.61 -0.69
CA ALA A 521 42.67 1.58 -0.40
C ALA A 521 43.25 2.14 -1.72
N ASN A 522 43.10 3.45 -1.92
CA ASN A 522 43.65 4.16 -3.07
C ASN A 522 45.17 3.94 -3.17
N THR A 523 45.68 3.69 -4.37
CA THR A 523 46.94 2.98 -4.66
C THR A 523 48.24 3.59 -4.12
N LYS A 524 48.23 4.80 -3.54
CA LYS A 524 49.46 5.50 -3.11
C LYS A 524 49.95 5.20 -1.67
N LYS A 525 49.15 4.56 -0.78
CA LYS A 525 49.58 4.24 0.62
C LYS A 525 49.01 2.93 1.18
N ARG A 526 49.20 1.80 0.50
CA ARG A 526 48.66 0.49 0.93
C ARG A 526 49.24 -0.04 2.26
N TRP A 527 50.51 0.26 2.56
CA TRP A 527 51.16 -0.18 3.80
C TRP A 527 50.60 0.52 5.05
N ASP A 528 50.39 1.84 4.97
CA ASP A 528 49.76 2.66 6.02
C ASP A 528 48.36 2.11 6.37
N TYR A 529 47.56 1.80 5.35
CA TYR A 529 46.24 1.18 5.52
C TYR A 529 46.30 -0.17 6.25
N GLY A 530 47.27 -1.03 5.90
CA GLY A 530 47.46 -2.32 6.55
C GLY A 530 47.82 -2.19 8.04
N ILE A 531 48.67 -1.22 8.38
CA ILE A 531 49.09 -0.94 9.77
C ILE A 531 47.87 -0.51 10.61
N TRP A 532 47.12 0.49 10.15
CA TRP A 532 45.92 0.95 10.87
C TRP A 532 44.83 -0.11 10.96
N LEU A 533 44.73 -1.00 9.98
CA LEU A 533 43.81 -2.13 10.01
C LEU A 533 44.18 -3.17 11.08
N VAL A 534 45.46 -3.44 11.27
CA VAL A 534 45.96 -4.31 12.36
C VAL A 534 45.77 -3.63 13.71
N ILE A 535 46.19 -2.36 13.85
CA ILE A 535 46.06 -1.59 15.10
C ILE A 535 44.59 -1.49 15.52
N SER A 536 43.70 -1.12 14.61
CA SER A 536 42.27 -1.00 14.91
C SER A 536 41.63 -2.35 15.25
N SER A 537 42.05 -3.45 14.63
CA SER A 537 41.55 -4.79 14.95
C SER A 537 42.05 -5.27 16.31
N ALA A 538 43.32 -5.04 16.63
CA ALA A 538 43.90 -5.35 17.94
C ALA A 538 43.24 -4.53 19.05
N ALA A 539 43.05 -3.23 18.83
CA ALA A 539 42.36 -2.34 19.77
C ALA A 539 40.89 -2.76 20.00
N ALA A 540 40.17 -3.12 18.93
CA ALA A 540 38.80 -3.61 19.04
C ALA A 540 38.72 -4.95 19.79
N GLY A 541 39.64 -5.89 19.54
CA GLY A 541 39.70 -7.15 20.27
C GLY A 541 40.05 -6.97 21.75
N ALA A 542 41.05 -6.15 22.06
CA ALA A 542 41.41 -5.80 23.44
C ALA A 542 40.25 -5.16 24.20
N LEU A 543 39.56 -4.19 23.56
CA LEU A 543 38.35 -3.59 24.11
C LEU A 543 37.26 -4.62 24.33
N GLY A 544 37.02 -5.53 23.37
CA GLY A 544 36.02 -6.59 23.52
C GLY A 544 36.28 -7.50 24.70
N GLY A 545 37.54 -7.92 24.92
CA GLY A 545 37.93 -8.70 26.10
C GLY A 545 37.72 -7.93 27.41
N TYR A 546 38.05 -6.64 27.43
CA TYR A 546 37.83 -5.77 28.60
C TYR A 546 36.33 -5.53 28.88
N LEU A 547 35.54 -5.21 27.85
CA LEU A 547 34.09 -5.02 27.99
C LEU A 547 33.40 -6.31 28.44
N LEU A 548 33.84 -7.47 27.96
CA LEU A 548 33.31 -8.75 28.44
C LEU A 548 33.61 -8.98 29.93
N LYS A 549 34.80 -8.58 30.40
CA LYS A 549 35.13 -8.60 31.84
C LYS A 549 34.21 -7.66 32.63
N VAL A 550 34.01 -6.43 32.16
CA VAL A 550 33.09 -5.48 32.81
C VAL A 550 31.66 -6.02 32.84
N SER A 551 31.20 -6.64 31.75
CA SER A 551 29.90 -7.29 31.68
C SER A 551 29.78 -8.46 32.64
N TRP A 552 30.85 -9.24 32.80
CA TRP A 552 30.94 -10.28 33.82
C TRP A 552 30.75 -9.69 35.21
N ASP A 553 31.56 -8.71 35.58
CA ASP A 553 31.54 -8.08 36.91
C ASP A 553 30.14 -7.49 37.23
N LEU A 554 29.47 -6.90 36.23
CA LEU A 554 28.12 -6.35 36.37
C LEU A 554 27.06 -7.44 36.56
N ILE A 555 27.07 -8.50 35.75
CA ILE A 555 26.10 -9.60 35.87
C ILE A 555 26.30 -10.34 37.19
N SER A 556 27.56 -10.64 37.57
CA SER A 556 27.88 -11.24 38.86
C SER A 556 27.47 -10.33 40.03
N PHE A 557 27.64 -9.01 39.92
CA PHE A 557 27.15 -8.07 40.95
C PHE A 557 25.63 -8.14 41.15
N ILE A 558 24.86 -8.20 40.04
CA ILE A 558 23.39 -8.34 40.07
C ILE A 558 22.98 -9.65 40.78
N GLN A 559 23.76 -10.73 40.59
CA GLN A 559 23.50 -12.02 41.24
C GLN A 559 24.00 -12.10 42.69
N ILE A 560 25.10 -11.45 43.05
CA ILE A 560 25.63 -11.48 44.43
C ILE A 560 24.70 -10.71 45.39
N GLN A 561 24.02 -9.66 44.92
CA GLN A 561 22.96 -8.96 45.67
C GLN A 561 21.80 -9.88 46.10
N ASP A 562 21.68 -11.08 45.52
CA ASP A 562 20.72 -12.11 45.92
C ASP A 562 20.98 -12.66 47.33
N TYR A 563 22.26 -12.72 47.75
CA TYR A 563 22.68 -13.22 49.06
C TYR A 563 22.56 -12.20 50.19
N CYS A 564 22.37 -10.90 49.88
CA CYS A 564 22.37 -9.82 50.87
C CYS A 564 21.02 -9.08 50.92
N TYR A 565 20.11 -9.57 51.79
CA TYR A 565 18.92 -8.91 52.37
C TYR A 565 18.44 -7.57 51.76
N THR A 566 17.95 -7.57 50.51
CA THR A 566 17.11 -6.49 50.00
C THR A 566 15.86 -7.07 49.33
N ARG A 567 14.76 -6.29 49.30
CA ARG A 567 13.48 -6.66 48.66
C ARG A 567 13.61 -6.99 47.15
N PHE A 568 14.78 -6.69 46.55
CA PHE A 568 15.11 -6.89 45.15
C PHE A 568 15.83 -8.22 44.85
N SER A 569 16.28 -8.99 45.86
CA SER A 569 16.98 -10.28 45.67
C SER A 569 16.15 -11.28 44.86
N ARG A 570 14.82 -11.28 45.05
CA ARG A 570 13.86 -12.14 44.34
C ARG A 570 13.92 -12.04 42.80
N PHE A 571 14.49 -10.97 42.25
CA PHE A 571 14.52 -10.71 40.80
C PHE A 571 15.92 -10.83 40.18
N SER A 572 16.95 -11.22 40.94
CA SER A 572 18.35 -11.24 40.54
C SER A 572 18.58 -11.98 39.20
N GLY A 573 18.10 -13.22 39.09
CA GLY A 573 18.24 -14.06 37.90
C GLY A 573 17.47 -13.51 36.70
N GLN A 574 16.25 -13.00 36.92
CA GLN A 574 15.45 -12.40 35.85
C GLN A 574 16.08 -11.09 35.35
N LEU A 575 16.64 -10.26 36.22
CA LEU A 575 17.34 -9.03 35.85
C LEU A 575 18.64 -9.33 35.08
N ALA A 576 19.39 -10.35 35.51
CA ALA A 576 20.56 -10.84 34.79
C ALA A 576 20.21 -11.30 33.38
N PHE A 577 19.09 -12.01 33.20
CA PHE A 577 18.58 -12.39 31.87
C PHE A 577 18.13 -11.18 31.04
N ILE A 578 17.41 -10.22 31.62
CA ILE A 578 16.90 -9.05 30.88
C ILE A 578 18.05 -8.17 30.36
N ILE A 579 19.11 -8.00 31.15
CA ILE A 579 20.22 -7.08 30.83
C ILE A 579 21.36 -7.81 30.11
N GLY A 580 21.60 -9.08 30.43
CA GLY A 580 22.76 -9.85 29.97
C GLY A 580 22.93 -9.90 28.45
N PRO A 581 22.00 -10.48 27.67
CA PRO A 581 22.13 -10.55 26.22
C PRO A 581 22.26 -9.18 25.53
N PRO A 582 21.45 -8.13 25.87
CA PRO A 582 21.68 -6.78 25.36
C PRO A 582 23.07 -6.23 25.68
N LEU A 583 23.58 -6.46 26.89
CA LEU A 583 24.91 -6.00 27.29
C LEU A 583 26.02 -6.65 26.44
N ILE A 584 25.91 -7.96 26.14
CA ILE A 584 26.84 -8.65 25.24
C ILE A 584 26.76 -8.12 23.81
N LEU A 585 25.55 -7.86 23.30
CA LEU A 585 25.36 -7.24 21.99
C LEU A 585 25.98 -5.84 21.92
N GLU A 586 25.89 -5.07 23.01
CA GLU A 586 26.52 -3.74 23.10
C GLU A 586 28.05 -3.83 23.11
N CYS A 587 28.63 -4.87 23.74
CA CYS A 587 30.07 -5.13 23.63
C CYS A 587 30.49 -5.27 22.15
N PHE A 588 29.73 -6.02 21.35
CA PHE A 588 30.02 -6.15 19.91
C PHE A 588 29.85 -4.81 19.17
N SER A 589 28.81 -4.04 19.50
CA SER A 589 28.58 -2.69 18.96
C SER A 589 29.80 -1.79 19.14
N LEU A 590 30.28 -1.66 20.38
CA LEU A 590 31.37 -0.76 20.76
C LEU A 590 32.70 -1.16 20.12
N CYS A 591 32.96 -2.47 19.95
CA CYS A 591 34.15 -2.95 19.24
C CYS A 591 34.19 -2.43 17.79
N VAL A 592 33.05 -2.44 17.10
CA VAL A 592 32.94 -1.92 15.73
C VAL A 592 33.08 -0.40 15.71
N VAL A 593 32.46 0.31 16.65
CA VAL A 593 32.57 1.78 16.76
C VAL A 593 34.02 2.22 16.98
N VAL A 594 34.75 1.59 17.90
CA VAL A 594 36.15 1.92 18.17
C VAL A 594 37.05 1.58 16.98
N ARG A 595 36.79 0.47 16.29
CA ARG A 595 37.48 0.17 15.04
C ARG A 595 37.27 1.26 13.99
N MET A 596 36.02 1.72 13.81
CA MET A 596 35.70 2.81 12.89
C MET A 596 36.37 4.12 13.29
N MET A 597 36.40 4.44 14.59
CA MET A 597 37.06 5.62 15.14
C MET A 597 38.56 5.64 14.82
N ILE A 598 39.28 4.54 15.08
CA ILE A 598 40.73 4.43 14.85
C ILE A 598 41.05 4.46 13.36
N MET A 599 40.23 3.79 12.53
CA MET A 599 40.39 3.83 11.07
C MET A 599 40.09 5.22 10.49
N GLY A 600 39.25 6.03 11.14
CA GLY A 600 38.97 7.42 10.74
C GLY A 600 38.58 7.55 9.26
N THR A 601 39.32 8.37 8.53
CA THR A 601 39.12 8.62 7.09
C THR A 601 39.49 7.42 6.21
N LEU A 602 40.21 6.42 6.74
CA LEU A 602 40.55 5.19 6.02
C LEU A 602 39.39 4.18 6.01
N PHE A 603 38.34 4.38 6.80
CA PHE A 603 37.17 3.50 6.77
C PHE A 603 36.19 3.96 5.67
N PRO A 604 35.91 3.15 4.63
CA PRO A 604 35.04 3.57 3.53
C PRO A 604 33.61 3.91 3.98
N ASP A 605 33.04 4.98 3.43
CA ASP A 605 31.72 5.49 3.81
C ASP A 605 30.59 4.48 3.57
N GLU A 606 30.64 3.72 2.47
CA GLU A 606 29.66 2.68 2.14
C GLU A 606 29.58 1.58 3.20
N ARG A 607 30.74 1.19 3.75
CA ARG A 607 30.84 0.20 4.82
C ARG A 607 30.39 0.80 6.15
N ARG A 608 30.70 2.08 6.39
CA ARG A 608 30.24 2.82 7.59
C ARG A 608 28.71 2.86 7.65
N GLU A 609 28.06 3.12 6.51
CA GLU A 609 26.59 3.12 6.39
C GLU A 609 25.99 1.74 6.71
N TRP A 610 26.58 0.65 6.22
CA TRP A 610 26.10 -0.71 6.54
C TRP A 610 26.19 -1.00 8.05
N TRP A 611 27.33 -0.69 8.67
CA TRP A 611 27.51 -0.86 10.11
C TRP A 611 26.57 0.01 10.94
N GLY A 612 26.36 1.27 10.52
CA GLY A 612 25.38 2.17 11.14
C GLY A 612 23.96 1.62 11.09
N ARG A 613 23.52 1.08 9.93
CA ARG A 613 22.22 0.43 9.81
C ARG A 613 22.11 -0.82 10.67
N MET A 614 23.13 -1.67 10.68
CA MET A 614 23.13 -2.88 11.52
C MET A 614 23.04 -2.53 13.01
N GLY A 615 23.78 -1.51 13.45
CA GLY A 615 23.70 -0.95 14.80
C GLY A 615 22.27 -0.50 15.14
N ALA A 616 21.61 0.23 14.24
CA ALA A 616 20.22 0.65 14.43
C ALA A 616 19.22 -0.51 14.50
N VAL A 617 19.40 -1.59 13.72
CA VAL A 617 18.55 -2.79 13.83
C VAL A 617 18.79 -3.47 15.19
N MET A 618 20.04 -3.59 15.62
CA MET A 618 20.41 -4.22 16.89
C MET A 618 19.79 -3.51 18.10
N HIS A 619 19.92 -2.19 18.19
CA HIS A 619 19.36 -1.41 19.29
C HIS A 619 17.84 -1.48 19.35
N LYS A 620 17.15 -1.48 18.20
CA LYS A 620 15.69 -1.69 18.16
C LYS A 620 15.30 -3.06 18.71
N THR A 621 16.04 -4.09 18.34
CA THR A 621 15.83 -5.46 18.84
C THR A 621 16.10 -5.54 20.35
N MET A 622 17.17 -4.91 20.85
CA MET A 622 17.50 -4.87 22.27
C MET A 622 16.39 -4.20 23.10
N ILE A 623 15.90 -3.03 22.68
CA ILE A 623 14.80 -2.34 23.35
C ILE A 623 13.54 -3.21 23.36
N GLY A 624 13.20 -3.82 22.23
CA GLY A 624 12.05 -4.73 22.13
C GLY A 624 12.18 -5.94 23.06
N TYR A 625 13.36 -6.57 23.11
CA TYR A 625 13.67 -7.69 23.99
C TYR A 625 13.54 -7.30 25.47
N ILE A 626 14.15 -6.18 25.89
CA ILE A 626 14.09 -5.69 27.28
C ILE A 626 12.64 -5.48 27.70
N LEU A 627 11.82 -4.83 26.87
CA LEU A 627 10.41 -4.57 27.17
C LEU A 627 9.60 -5.87 27.31
N LEU A 628 9.80 -6.83 26.40
CA LEU A 628 9.10 -8.12 26.43
C LEU A 628 9.55 -9.00 27.60
N ALA A 629 10.85 -9.07 27.88
CA ALA A 629 11.40 -9.85 28.98
C ALA A 629 11.04 -9.25 30.35
N PHE A 630 11.08 -7.94 30.49
CA PHE A 630 10.55 -7.26 31.67
C PHE A 630 9.06 -7.54 31.86
N GLY A 631 8.27 -7.44 30.79
CA GLY A 631 6.83 -7.72 30.77
C GLY A 631 6.50 -9.17 31.13
N ALA A 632 7.33 -10.14 30.71
CA ALA A 632 7.08 -11.56 30.96
C ALA A 632 7.53 -12.03 32.36
N LEU A 633 8.64 -11.50 32.87
CA LEU A 633 9.32 -12.07 34.04
C LEU A 633 9.16 -11.25 35.33
N ILE A 634 9.22 -9.93 35.22
CA ILE A 634 9.21 -9.02 36.38
C ILE A 634 7.81 -8.49 36.63
N LEU A 635 7.15 -8.05 35.56
CA LEU A 635 5.87 -7.36 35.63
C LEU A 635 4.74 -8.13 36.32
N PRO A 636 4.54 -9.45 36.08
CA PRO A 636 3.49 -10.20 36.75
C PRO A 636 3.65 -10.18 38.28
N GLN A 637 4.89 -10.43 38.75
CA GLN A 637 5.23 -10.45 40.17
C GLN A 637 5.05 -9.09 40.87
N LEU A 638 5.23 -7.98 40.15
CA LEU A 638 5.00 -6.62 40.67
C LEU A 638 3.51 -6.30 40.84
N ILE A 639 2.65 -6.80 39.95
CA ILE A 639 1.20 -6.51 39.94
C ILE A 639 0.53 -7.03 41.22
N PHE A 640 1.01 -8.14 41.79
CA PHE A 640 0.48 -8.70 43.03
C PHE A 640 0.63 -7.79 44.26
N VAL A 641 1.58 -6.86 44.23
CA VAL A 641 1.76 -5.82 45.26
C VAL A 641 0.68 -4.72 45.15
N PHE A 642 0.04 -4.56 43.99
CA PHE A 642 -0.88 -3.47 43.65
C PHE A 642 -2.31 -3.95 43.25
N THR A 643 -2.73 -5.15 43.65
CA THR A 643 -3.97 -5.82 43.16
C THR A 643 -5.27 -5.07 43.44
N LYS A 644 -5.43 -4.44 44.61
CA LYS A 644 -6.65 -3.70 44.97
C LYS A 644 -6.89 -2.45 44.10
N PRO A 645 -5.90 -1.57 43.83
CA PRO A 645 -6.10 -0.42 42.95
C PRO A 645 -6.26 -0.81 41.47
N LEU A 646 -5.69 -1.92 40.98
CA LEU A 646 -5.72 -2.27 39.55
C LEU A 646 -7.13 -2.54 38.99
N VAL A 647 -8.02 -3.17 39.76
CA VAL A 647 -9.42 -3.40 39.34
C VAL A 647 -10.22 -2.09 39.31
N SER A 648 -10.00 -1.20 40.29
CA SER A 648 -10.61 0.14 40.30
C SER A 648 -10.07 1.05 39.18
N LEU A 649 -8.78 0.89 38.86
CA LEU A 649 -8.12 1.54 37.74
C LEU A 649 -8.71 1.03 36.43
N ALA A 650 -8.90 -0.28 36.23
CA ALA A 650 -9.47 -0.82 34.99
C ALA A 650 -10.84 -0.21 34.63
N GLY A 651 -11.71 0.02 35.62
CA GLY A 651 -13.01 0.69 35.43
C GLY A 651 -12.89 2.19 35.09
N GLY A 652 -12.07 2.94 35.84
CA GLY A 652 -11.80 4.35 35.54
C GLY A 652 -11.05 4.58 34.23
N TRP A 653 -10.19 3.63 33.83
CA TRP A 653 -9.41 3.67 32.60
C TRP A 653 -10.23 3.37 31.37
N LEU A 654 -11.19 2.43 31.43
CA LEU A 654 -12.14 2.22 30.33
C LEU A 654 -12.88 3.53 30.01
N ALA A 655 -13.24 4.31 31.03
CA ALA A 655 -13.85 5.62 30.86
C ALA A 655 -12.90 6.65 30.24
N ILE A 656 -11.61 6.69 30.65
CA ILE A 656 -10.59 7.58 30.06
C ILE A 656 -10.27 7.20 28.61
N VAL A 657 -10.22 5.91 28.28
CA VAL A 657 -9.95 5.43 26.92
C VAL A 657 -11.16 5.64 26.03
N LEU A 658 -12.38 5.36 26.51
CA LEU A 658 -13.61 5.73 25.81
C LEU A 658 -13.69 7.25 25.60
N TRP A 659 -13.29 8.05 26.59
CA TRP A 659 -13.18 9.49 26.45
C TRP A 659 -12.11 9.89 25.42
N ALA A 660 -10.91 9.29 25.46
CA ALA A 660 -9.81 9.55 24.54
C ALA A 660 -10.16 9.16 23.08
N VAL A 661 -10.77 7.99 22.89
CA VAL A 661 -11.30 7.52 21.61
C VAL A 661 -12.41 8.46 21.14
N ARG A 662 -13.38 8.81 22.00
CA ARG A 662 -14.43 9.78 21.68
C ARG A 662 -13.86 11.15 21.30
N THR A 663 -12.82 11.63 21.98
CA THR A 663 -12.14 12.88 21.63
C THR A 663 -11.31 12.75 20.36
N ALA A 664 -10.71 11.60 20.08
CA ALA A 664 -10.00 11.33 18.83
C ALA A 664 -10.96 11.31 17.63
N TYR A 665 -12.16 10.75 17.83
CA TYR A 665 -13.28 10.84 16.90
C TYR A 665 -13.78 12.27 16.69
N ALA A 666 -13.80 13.08 17.75
CA ALA A 666 -14.15 14.49 17.66
C ALA A 666 -13.01 15.36 17.07
N SER A 667 -11.75 14.91 17.18
CA SER A 667 -10.56 15.65 16.76
C SER A 667 -10.03 15.25 15.38
N SER A 668 -10.41 14.10 14.81
CA SER A 668 -10.14 13.78 13.40
C SER A 668 -10.84 14.76 12.45
N ALA A 669 -11.88 15.46 12.94
CA ALA A 669 -12.51 16.61 12.29
C ALA A 669 -11.77 17.94 12.52
N ASN A 670 -10.73 17.97 13.38
CA ASN A 670 -10.10 19.21 13.86
C ASN A 670 -8.58 19.06 14.04
N LEU A 671 -7.85 18.70 12.99
CA LEU A 671 -6.38 18.87 12.93
C LEU A 671 -6.00 20.31 12.55
N SER A 672 -6.54 21.25 13.32
CA SER A 672 -6.18 22.65 13.31
C SER A 672 -5.04 22.86 14.31
N LYS A 673 -3.84 23.21 13.82
CA LYS A 673 -2.70 23.67 14.63
C LYS A 673 -3.09 24.91 15.48
N GLY A 674 -3.74 24.69 16.62
CA GLY A 674 -3.92 25.65 17.71
C GLY A 674 -3.02 25.26 18.89
N LYS A 675 -2.61 26.23 19.71
CA LYS A 675 -1.62 26.10 20.80
C LYS A 675 -1.75 24.78 21.58
N SER A 676 -0.64 24.03 21.64
CA SER A 676 -0.52 22.73 22.31
C SER A 676 -0.91 22.82 23.78
N GLY A 677 -2.14 22.44 24.10
CA GLY A 677 -2.60 22.31 25.47
C GLY A 677 -2.20 20.96 26.07
N ILE A 678 -2.31 20.81 27.40
CA ILE A 678 -2.13 19.53 28.10
C ILE A 678 -3.02 18.43 27.48
N LYS A 679 -4.19 18.80 26.95
CA LYS A 679 -5.11 17.88 26.24
C LYS A 679 -4.47 17.25 24.99
N ASP A 680 -3.73 18.01 24.18
CA ASP A 680 -3.09 17.48 22.96
C ASP A 680 -1.95 16.52 23.28
N VAL A 681 -1.22 16.82 24.37
CA VAL A 681 -0.16 15.94 24.88
C VAL A 681 -0.78 14.64 25.42
N LEU A 682 -1.85 14.72 26.19
CA LEU A 682 -2.58 13.54 26.69
C LEU A 682 -3.12 12.67 25.54
N ILE A 683 -3.69 13.27 24.50
CA ILE A 683 -4.19 12.54 23.32
C ILE A 683 -3.03 11.83 22.59
N LYS A 684 -1.87 12.49 22.46
CA LYS A 684 -0.67 11.87 21.85
C LYS A 684 -0.06 10.76 22.70
N LEU A 685 -0.15 10.85 24.03
CA LEU A 685 0.39 9.86 24.96
C LEU A 685 -0.56 8.68 25.24
N ALA A 686 -1.86 8.87 25.08
CA ALA A 686 -2.88 7.85 25.38
C ALA A 686 -2.62 6.49 24.72
N PRO A 687 -2.24 6.39 23.43
CA PRO A 687 -1.91 5.09 22.83
C PRO A 687 -0.74 4.37 23.51
N TYR A 688 0.31 5.11 23.89
CA TYR A 688 1.50 4.55 24.53
C TYR A 688 1.20 4.04 25.92
N LEU A 689 0.44 4.81 26.70
CA LEU A 689 -0.01 4.39 28.02
C LEU A 689 -0.89 3.14 27.92
N PHE A 690 -1.78 3.09 26.93
CA PHE A 690 -2.62 1.93 26.70
C PHE A 690 -1.81 0.68 26.29
N MET A 691 -0.75 0.82 25.48
CA MET A 691 0.16 -0.29 25.19
C MET A 691 0.82 -0.84 26.46
N VAL A 692 1.25 0.03 27.39
CA VAL A 692 1.83 -0.38 28.68
C VAL A 692 0.79 -1.11 29.54
N ILE A 693 -0.44 -0.61 29.61
CA ILE A 693 -1.53 -1.26 30.36
C ILE A 693 -1.93 -2.60 29.72
N PHE A 694 -1.97 -2.69 28.40
CA PHE A 694 -2.25 -3.93 27.69
C PHE A 694 -1.16 -4.98 27.97
N LEU A 695 0.10 -4.56 28.03
CA LEU A 695 1.22 -5.40 28.47
C LEU A 695 1.07 -5.84 29.94
N LEU A 696 0.70 -4.93 30.85
CA LEU A 696 0.41 -5.25 32.26
C LEU A 696 -0.72 -6.28 32.39
N LEU A 697 -1.81 -6.11 31.63
CA LEU A 697 -2.94 -7.04 31.63
C LEU A 697 -2.52 -8.41 31.11
N GLY A 698 -1.77 -8.46 30.00
CA GLY A 698 -1.24 -9.72 29.45
C GLY A 698 -0.30 -10.43 30.43
N ALA A 699 0.57 -9.68 31.11
CA ALA A 699 1.46 -10.20 32.15
C ALA A 699 0.69 -10.80 33.34
N TYR A 700 -0.34 -10.11 33.83
CA TYR A 700 -1.20 -10.62 34.90
C TYR A 700 -1.96 -11.88 34.49
N ILE A 701 -2.57 -11.88 33.31
CA ILE A 701 -3.32 -13.05 32.80
C ILE A 701 -2.39 -14.23 32.58
N LEU A 702 -1.18 -14.00 32.06
CA LEU A 702 -0.16 -15.04 31.88
C LEU A 702 0.14 -15.75 33.21
N GLU A 703 0.36 -14.99 34.30
CA GLU A 703 0.66 -15.56 35.62
C GLU A 703 -0.52 -16.36 36.18
N VAL A 704 -1.76 -15.88 36.03
CA VAL A 704 -2.95 -16.64 36.41
C VAL A 704 -3.04 -17.94 35.61
N LEU A 705 -2.78 -17.90 34.30
CA LEU A 705 -2.80 -19.08 33.44
C LEU A 705 -1.68 -20.07 33.79
N GLN A 706 -0.48 -19.57 34.12
CA GLN A 706 0.62 -20.41 34.61
C GLN A 706 0.24 -21.08 35.93
N LEU A 707 -0.32 -20.35 36.91
CA LEU A 707 -0.79 -20.91 38.17
C LEU A 707 -1.84 -22.03 37.96
N LEU A 708 -2.81 -21.81 37.06
CA LEU A 708 -3.81 -22.81 36.72
C LEU A 708 -3.20 -24.02 36.00
N PHE A 709 -2.24 -23.79 35.10
CA PHE A 709 -1.53 -24.85 34.41
C PHE A 709 -0.68 -25.69 35.38
N ASP A 710 -0.05 -25.05 36.36
CA ASP A 710 0.74 -25.68 37.41
C ASP A 710 -0.09 -26.59 38.32
N LEU A 711 -1.32 -26.17 38.63
CA LEU A 711 -2.30 -26.99 39.34
C LEU A 711 -2.74 -28.19 38.51
N TRP A 712 -2.88 -28.03 37.19
CA TRP A 712 -3.32 -29.09 36.29
C TRP A 712 -2.22 -30.11 35.97
N LEU A 713 -0.98 -29.66 35.80
CA LEU A 713 0.17 -30.50 35.48
C LEU A 713 1.33 -30.24 36.47
N PRO A 714 1.24 -30.79 37.69
CA PRO A 714 2.26 -30.62 38.73
C PRO A 714 3.50 -31.48 38.43
N LEU A 715 4.31 -31.08 37.45
CA LEU A 715 5.62 -31.68 37.20
C LEU A 715 6.62 -31.11 38.22
N LYS A 716 7.15 -31.98 39.09
CA LYS A 716 8.29 -31.69 39.97
C LYS A 716 9.52 -32.46 39.48
N THR A 717 9.96 -32.20 38.25
CA THR A 717 11.11 -32.87 37.62
C THR A 717 12.22 -31.87 37.29
N PRO A 718 13.49 -32.30 37.12
CA PRO A 718 14.61 -31.43 36.74
C PRO A 718 14.50 -30.80 35.33
N GLU A 719 13.37 -30.96 34.63
CA GLU A 719 13.12 -30.45 33.28
C GLU A 719 12.02 -29.36 33.29
N GLU A 720 12.15 -28.35 34.17
CA GLU A 720 11.16 -27.26 34.26
C GLU A 720 10.89 -26.58 32.90
N TRP A 721 11.91 -26.49 32.03
CA TRP A 721 11.77 -25.96 30.68
C TRP A 721 10.71 -26.70 29.83
N LEU A 722 10.52 -28.01 30.02
CA LEU A 722 9.57 -28.81 29.26
C LEU A 722 8.13 -28.39 29.58
N LYS A 723 7.85 -28.07 30.84
CA LYS A 723 6.55 -27.56 31.29
C LYS A 723 6.22 -26.22 30.63
N TYR A 724 7.16 -25.28 30.64
CA TYR A 724 6.99 -23.99 29.96
C TYR A 724 6.89 -24.15 28.43
N PHE A 725 7.57 -25.14 27.86
CA PHE A 725 7.45 -25.48 26.45
C PHE A 725 6.04 -25.96 26.10
N LEU A 726 5.50 -26.91 26.86
CA LEU A 726 4.12 -27.39 26.67
C LEU A 726 3.10 -26.26 26.84
N PHE A 727 3.30 -25.38 27.83
CA PHE A 727 2.45 -24.21 28.05
C PHE A 727 2.50 -23.22 26.87
N PHE A 728 3.70 -22.90 26.38
CA PHE A 728 3.90 -22.05 25.20
C PHE A 728 3.23 -22.63 23.95
N ILE A 729 3.43 -23.92 23.68
CA ILE A 729 2.81 -24.61 22.54
C ILE A 729 1.29 -24.68 22.71
N GLY A 730 0.77 -24.89 23.92
CA GLY A 730 -0.66 -24.88 24.22
C GLY A 730 -1.31 -23.52 23.91
N LEU A 731 -0.72 -22.43 24.40
CA LEU A 731 -1.19 -21.07 24.11
C LEU A 731 -1.05 -20.71 22.63
N GLY A 732 0.07 -21.06 22.00
CA GLY A 732 0.31 -20.84 20.57
C GLY A 732 -0.69 -21.61 19.69
N GLY A 733 -0.97 -22.86 20.04
CA GLY A 733 -1.98 -23.69 19.38
C GLY A 733 -3.38 -23.13 19.55
N LEU A 734 -3.74 -22.69 20.76
CA LEU A 734 -5.02 -22.02 21.02
C LEU A 734 -5.18 -20.73 20.21
N ALA A 735 -4.15 -19.86 20.19
CA ALA A 735 -4.14 -18.64 19.39
C ALA A 735 -4.34 -18.95 17.90
N TRP A 736 -3.67 -19.99 17.40
CA TRP A 736 -3.78 -20.43 16.01
C TRP A 736 -5.18 -20.95 15.67
N ILE A 737 -5.76 -21.84 16.50
CA ILE A 737 -7.12 -22.38 16.31
C ILE A 737 -8.14 -21.25 16.31
N ILE A 738 -8.08 -20.37 17.30
CA ILE A 738 -8.99 -19.23 17.42
C ILE A 738 -8.86 -18.32 16.20
N SER A 739 -7.63 -17.99 15.79
CA SER A 739 -7.42 -17.16 14.60
C SER A 739 -7.85 -17.81 13.30
N TYR A 740 -7.82 -19.13 13.20
CA TYR A 740 -8.32 -19.83 12.02
C TYR A 740 -9.85 -19.77 11.92
N ARG A 741 -10.54 -19.67 13.08
CA ARG A 741 -12.00 -19.56 13.15
C ARG A 741 -12.52 -18.13 13.11
N ILE A 742 -11.76 -17.17 13.64
CA ILE A 742 -12.12 -15.76 13.69
C ILE A 742 -11.54 -15.07 12.44
N GLY A 743 -12.40 -14.86 11.44
CA GLY A 743 -12.08 -14.06 10.27
C GLY A 743 -11.80 -12.61 10.65
N VAL A 744 -10.73 -12.04 10.08
CA VAL A 744 -10.36 -10.66 10.38
C VAL A 744 -11.45 -9.72 9.87
N ASN A 745 -12.12 -9.98 8.76
CA ASN A 745 -13.21 -9.11 8.31
C ASN A 745 -14.52 -9.39 9.05
N GLU A 746 -14.86 -10.67 9.26
CA GLU A 746 -16.16 -11.11 9.81
C GLU A 746 -16.47 -10.46 11.18
N PHE A 747 -15.48 -10.42 12.07
CA PHE A 747 -15.63 -9.87 13.42
C PHE A 747 -15.21 -8.41 13.54
N SER A 748 -15.19 -7.66 12.44
CA SER A 748 -15.00 -6.20 12.44
C SER A 748 -16.32 -5.44 12.62
N LEU A 749 -16.26 -4.12 12.75
CA LEU A 749 -17.45 -3.26 12.68
C LEU A 749 -18.00 -3.09 11.26
N HIS A 750 -17.23 -3.50 10.24
CA HIS A 750 -17.59 -3.34 8.83
C HIS A 750 -18.96 -3.97 8.49
N HIS A 751 -19.23 -5.20 8.94
CA HIS A 751 -20.49 -5.89 8.60
C HIS A 751 -21.71 -5.19 9.18
N PHE A 752 -21.62 -4.74 10.44
CA PHE A 752 -22.69 -3.97 11.08
C PHE A 752 -22.95 -2.68 10.27
N TYR A 753 -21.89 -1.94 9.98
CA TYR A 753 -21.96 -0.70 9.22
C TYR A 753 -22.54 -0.88 7.81
N ARG A 754 -22.01 -1.85 7.06
CA ARG A 754 -22.49 -2.25 5.73
C ARG A 754 -23.98 -2.56 5.75
N ASN A 755 -24.43 -3.38 6.69
CA ASN A 755 -25.83 -3.80 6.74
C ASN A 755 -26.77 -2.62 7.01
N ARG A 756 -26.37 -1.66 7.86
CA ARG A 756 -27.16 -0.44 8.12
C ARG A 756 -27.23 0.47 6.88
N LEU A 757 -26.10 0.64 6.17
CA LEU A 757 -26.08 1.39 4.92
C LEU A 757 -26.91 0.71 3.82
N THR A 758 -26.75 -0.60 3.63
CA THR A 758 -27.54 -1.39 2.65
C THR A 758 -29.03 -1.24 2.92
N ARG A 759 -29.48 -1.36 4.18
CA ARG A 759 -30.89 -1.16 4.54
C ARG A 759 -31.39 0.26 4.26
N ALA A 760 -30.60 1.27 4.62
CA ALA A 760 -31.00 2.66 4.49
C ALA A 760 -31.04 3.14 3.03
N TYR A 761 -29.99 2.83 2.25
CA TYR A 761 -29.82 3.36 0.89
C TYR A 761 -30.23 2.37 -0.20
N LEU A 762 -29.91 1.09 -0.06
CA LEU A 762 -30.32 0.11 -1.08
C LEU A 762 -31.74 -0.38 -0.80
N GLY A 763 -32.12 -0.63 0.45
CA GLY A 763 -33.50 -1.02 0.79
C GLY A 763 -34.56 0.01 0.37
N ALA A 764 -34.20 1.30 0.35
CA ALA A 764 -35.06 2.39 -0.11
C ALA A 764 -35.57 2.22 -1.54
N THR A 765 -34.82 1.51 -2.39
CA THR A 765 -35.13 1.39 -3.82
C THR A 765 -35.86 0.10 -4.19
N ARG A 766 -36.20 -0.73 -3.20
CA ARG A 766 -37.10 -1.89 -3.37
C ARG A 766 -38.55 -1.43 -3.40
N ARG A 767 -39.40 -2.16 -4.13
CA ARG A 767 -40.87 -1.97 -4.03
C ARG A 767 -41.37 -2.41 -2.66
N ARG A 768 -42.43 -1.75 -2.18
CA ARG A 768 -43.05 -2.02 -0.87
C ARG A 768 -43.36 -3.47 -0.64
N THR A 769 -44.22 -3.96 -1.51
CA THR A 769 -44.82 -5.29 -1.47
C THR A 769 -43.74 -6.35 -1.51
N ASP A 770 -42.76 -6.17 -2.40
CA ASP A 770 -41.71 -7.14 -2.63
C ASP A 770 -40.80 -7.24 -1.41
N ARG A 771 -40.45 -6.10 -0.80
CA ARG A 771 -39.60 -6.06 0.39
C ARG A 771 -40.34 -6.55 1.63
N GLU A 772 -41.59 -6.14 1.85
CA GLU A 772 -42.40 -6.62 2.99
C GLU A 772 -42.54 -8.15 2.98
N ASN A 773 -42.62 -8.77 1.81
CA ASN A 773 -42.70 -10.23 1.68
C ASN A 773 -41.37 -10.97 1.91
N THR A 774 -40.23 -10.28 1.86
CA THR A 774 -38.89 -10.91 1.89
C THR A 774 -38.00 -10.44 3.03
N SER A 775 -38.28 -9.26 3.60
CA SER A 775 -37.56 -8.72 4.73
C SER A 775 -37.93 -9.46 6.01
N ASN A 776 -36.94 -9.65 6.88
CA ASN A 776 -37.19 -10.20 8.20
C ASN A 776 -37.81 -9.14 9.11
N ASP A 777 -39.04 -9.36 9.59
CA ASP A 777 -39.78 -8.38 10.40
C ASP A 777 -39.09 -7.98 11.70
N PHE A 778 -38.31 -8.89 12.30
CA PHE A 778 -37.61 -8.64 13.55
C PHE A 778 -36.38 -7.74 13.37
N THR A 779 -35.58 -7.99 12.34
CA THR A 779 -34.31 -7.27 12.09
C THR A 779 -34.46 -6.10 11.10
N GLY A 780 -35.54 -6.11 10.31
CA GLY A 780 -35.76 -5.22 9.18
C GLY A 780 -34.76 -5.41 8.03
N PHE A 781 -33.95 -6.48 8.05
CA PHE A 781 -32.95 -6.79 7.02
C PHE A 781 -33.55 -7.66 5.91
N ASP A 782 -33.19 -7.38 4.67
CA ASP A 782 -33.55 -8.17 3.50
C ASP A 782 -32.26 -8.48 2.71
N VAL A 783 -32.01 -9.76 2.42
CA VAL A 783 -30.84 -10.20 1.65
C VAL A 783 -30.90 -9.64 0.22
N LEU A 784 -32.11 -9.39 -0.31
CA LEU A 784 -32.34 -8.84 -1.64
C LEU A 784 -32.19 -7.31 -1.70
N ASP A 785 -31.92 -6.64 -0.56
CA ASP A 785 -31.51 -5.23 -0.57
C ASP A 785 -30.15 -5.06 -1.25
N GLU A 786 -29.27 -6.07 -1.21
CA GLU A 786 -27.96 -6.06 -1.85
C GLU A 786 -28.06 -6.30 -3.37
N LEU A 787 -27.23 -5.59 -4.15
CA LEU A 787 -27.15 -5.76 -5.61
C LEU A 787 -25.69 -6.00 -6.03
N PRO A 788 -25.40 -7.04 -6.84
CA PRO A 788 -24.08 -7.24 -7.42
C PRO A 788 -23.67 -6.07 -8.31
N ILE A 789 -22.42 -5.60 -8.19
CA ILE A 789 -21.92 -4.49 -9.02
C ILE A 789 -21.88 -4.89 -10.51
N LYS A 790 -21.62 -6.17 -10.81
CA LYS A 790 -21.63 -6.71 -12.18
C LYS A 790 -22.98 -6.52 -12.91
N ASP A 791 -24.08 -6.35 -12.18
CA ASP A 791 -25.42 -6.22 -12.75
C ASP A 791 -25.73 -4.79 -13.22
N LEU A 792 -24.84 -3.83 -12.95
CA LEU A 792 -24.93 -2.44 -13.39
C LEU A 792 -24.37 -2.26 -14.82
N VAL A 793 -24.66 -3.23 -15.69
CA VAL A 793 -24.32 -3.25 -17.12
C VAL A 793 -25.58 -3.30 -17.99
N PHE A 794 -25.46 -2.94 -19.25
CA PHE A 794 -26.55 -2.80 -20.22
C PHE A 794 -27.25 -4.10 -20.50
N LYS A 795 -26.46 -5.17 -20.65
CA LYS A 795 -26.99 -6.52 -20.89
C LYS A 795 -27.94 -6.97 -19.78
N GLU A 796 -27.70 -6.53 -18.56
CA GLU A 796 -28.51 -6.85 -17.39
C GLU A 796 -29.68 -5.84 -17.20
N GLY A 797 -29.86 -4.88 -18.10
CA GLY A 797 -30.99 -3.94 -18.08
C GLY A 797 -30.76 -2.65 -17.30
N TYR A 798 -29.53 -2.35 -16.89
CA TYR A 798 -29.19 -1.03 -16.35
C TYR A 798 -29.30 0.05 -17.45
N LYS A 799 -29.63 1.30 -17.10
CA LYS A 799 -29.78 2.43 -18.08
C LYS A 799 -29.21 3.76 -17.57
N GLY A 800 -28.46 3.75 -16.47
CA GLY A 800 -27.90 4.94 -15.84
C GLY A 800 -26.48 5.26 -16.33
N PRO A 801 -25.84 6.29 -15.75
CA PRO A 801 -24.41 6.53 -15.95
C PRO A 801 -23.57 5.39 -15.38
N TYR A 802 -22.40 5.16 -15.96
CA TYR A 802 -21.47 4.12 -15.53
C TYR A 802 -20.93 4.43 -14.11
N PRO A 803 -21.18 3.57 -13.11
CA PRO A 803 -20.78 3.84 -11.75
C PRO A 803 -19.32 3.49 -11.47
N ILE A 804 -18.64 4.39 -10.77
CA ILE A 804 -17.30 4.22 -10.22
C ILE A 804 -17.39 4.51 -8.72
N ILE A 805 -17.17 3.48 -7.91
CA ILE A 805 -17.10 3.61 -6.45
C ILE A 805 -15.63 3.58 -6.05
N ASN A 806 -15.12 4.71 -5.56
CA ASN A 806 -13.72 4.88 -5.24
C ASN A 806 -13.44 4.52 -3.78
N THR A 807 -12.34 3.82 -3.56
CA THR A 807 -11.82 3.42 -2.25
C THR A 807 -10.33 3.69 -2.21
N ALA A 808 -9.76 3.83 -1.02
CA ALA A 808 -8.33 3.95 -0.87
C ALA A 808 -7.73 2.58 -0.54
N MET A 809 -6.81 2.12 -1.39
CA MET A 809 -5.96 0.98 -1.06
C MET A 809 -4.76 1.45 -0.26
N ASN A 810 -4.68 1.03 1.00
CA ASN A 810 -3.62 1.42 1.90
C ASN A 810 -2.30 0.75 1.53
N ALA A 811 -1.23 1.54 1.50
CA ALA A 811 0.12 1.13 1.19
C ALA A 811 1.11 1.86 2.13
N SER A 812 1.04 1.58 3.44
CA SER A 812 1.86 2.27 4.44
C SER A 812 3.29 1.73 4.54
N THR A 813 3.56 0.53 4.03
CA THR A 813 4.91 -0.03 3.89
C THR A 813 5.34 -0.06 2.43
N VAL A 814 5.23 1.08 1.75
CA VAL A 814 5.81 1.21 0.42
C VAL A 814 7.30 1.42 0.59
N SER A 815 8.05 0.61 -0.14
CA SER A 815 9.50 0.55 -0.05
C SER A 815 10.17 1.70 -0.83
N GLU A 816 9.36 2.45 -1.57
CA GLU A 816 9.66 3.52 -2.50
C GLU A 816 9.39 4.90 -1.86
N LEU A 817 10.39 5.79 -1.95
CA LEU A 817 10.46 7.07 -1.21
C LEU A 817 9.46 8.12 -1.69
N ASP A 818 9.05 8.08 -2.96
CA ASP A 818 8.09 8.98 -3.61
C ASP A 818 6.66 8.89 -3.03
N ARG A 819 6.41 7.88 -2.20
CA ARG A 819 5.07 7.48 -1.73
C ARG A 819 4.93 7.44 -0.21
N GLN A 820 5.98 7.83 0.52
CA GLN A 820 5.98 7.84 1.99
C GLN A 820 4.90 8.75 2.58
N ASP A 821 4.57 9.84 1.90
CA ASP A 821 3.57 10.80 2.36
C ASP A 821 2.14 10.39 1.99
N ARG A 822 1.96 9.71 0.84
CA ARG A 822 0.64 9.33 0.32
C ARG A 822 0.04 8.14 1.07
N LYS A 823 0.87 7.11 1.32
CA LYS A 823 0.51 5.83 1.99
C LYS A 823 -0.77 5.14 1.47
N ALA A 824 -1.30 5.51 0.30
CA ALA A 824 -2.48 4.92 -0.31
C ALA A 824 -2.57 5.24 -1.83
N GLU A 825 -3.39 4.47 -2.55
CA GLU A 825 -3.71 4.66 -3.98
C GLU A 825 -5.21 4.48 -4.26
N SER A 826 -5.69 4.99 -5.40
CA SER A 826 -7.06 4.78 -5.89
C SER A 826 -7.32 3.31 -6.21
N PHE A 827 -8.34 2.73 -5.57
CA PHE A 827 -8.90 1.43 -5.91
C PHE A 827 -10.37 1.61 -6.30
N THR A 828 -10.74 1.14 -7.48
CA THR A 828 -12.08 1.34 -8.03
C THR A 828 -12.87 0.05 -8.05
N PHE A 829 -14.13 0.13 -7.63
CA PHE A 829 -15.15 -0.86 -7.96
C PHE A 829 -16.01 -0.33 -9.11
N SER A 830 -16.01 -1.03 -10.24
CA SER A 830 -16.87 -0.73 -11.38
C SER A 830 -17.58 -1.98 -11.91
N PRO A 831 -18.64 -1.84 -12.72
CA PRO A 831 -19.41 -2.98 -13.24
C PRO A 831 -18.59 -4.03 -13.99
N LEU A 832 -17.58 -3.60 -14.76
CA LEU A 832 -16.79 -4.51 -15.59
C LEU A 832 -15.52 -4.99 -14.86
N TYR A 833 -14.82 -4.08 -14.19
CA TYR A 833 -13.51 -4.37 -13.59
C TYR A 833 -13.36 -3.76 -12.20
N CYS A 834 -12.68 -4.49 -11.30
CA CYS A 834 -12.28 -4.01 -9.97
C CYS A 834 -10.76 -4.07 -9.84
N GLY A 835 -10.15 -3.04 -9.27
CA GLY A 835 -8.69 -3.00 -9.13
C GLY A 835 -8.10 -1.62 -8.96
N TYR A 836 -6.78 -1.55 -9.17
CA TYR A 836 -5.95 -0.36 -9.03
C TYR A 836 -4.86 -0.32 -10.09
N ASP A 837 -4.23 0.85 -10.24
CA ASP A 837 -3.12 1.06 -11.17
C ASP A 837 -2.14 2.13 -10.66
N PHE A 838 -0.91 1.71 -10.32
CA PHE A 838 0.21 2.59 -9.96
C PHE A 838 1.12 2.92 -11.14
N SER A 839 0.90 2.34 -12.32
CA SER A 839 1.81 2.47 -13.48
C SER A 839 1.95 3.89 -14.02
N THR A 840 0.94 4.74 -13.77
CA THR A 840 0.90 6.13 -14.23
C THR A 840 1.92 7.03 -13.54
N THR A 841 2.43 6.64 -12.38
CA THR A 841 3.37 7.43 -11.58
C THR A 841 4.84 7.07 -11.76
N ARG A 842 5.15 5.88 -12.32
CA ARG A 842 6.53 5.41 -12.51
C ARG A 842 6.68 4.41 -13.66
N SER A 843 7.81 4.54 -14.36
CA SER A 843 8.41 3.51 -15.20
C SER A 843 8.84 2.30 -14.35
N ALA A 844 8.67 1.07 -14.84
CA ALA A 844 9.16 -0.14 -14.17
C ALA A 844 10.67 -0.13 -13.85
N ALA A 845 11.45 0.77 -14.46
CA ALA A 845 12.88 0.94 -14.20
C ALA A 845 13.19 1.33 -12.75
N GLU A 846 12.27 2.01 -12.04
CA GLU A 846 12.47 2.43 -10.64
C GLU A 846 11.81 1.48 -9.61
N SER A 847 11.13 0.43 -10.07
CA SER A 847 10.53 -0.60 -9.22
C SER A 847 11.59 -1.60 -8.76
N LYS A 848 11.67 -1.89 -7.46
CA LYS A 848 12.65 -2.88 -6.92
C LYS A 848 12.51 -4.27 -7.55
N ASN A 849 11.32 -4.59 -8.06
CA ASN A 849 11.03 -5.88 -8.69
C ASN A 849 11.04 -5.80 -10.24
N GLY A 850 11.20 -4.60 -10.81
CA GLY A 850 11.16 -4.35 -12.25
C GLY A 850 9.80 -4.72 -12.88
N ILE A 851 8.69 -4.48 -12.18
CA ILE A 851 7.32 -4.77 -12.64
C ILE A 851 6.45 -3.53 -12.41
N PHE A 852 5.58 -3.22 -13.38
CA PHE A 852 4.50 -2.26 -13.20
C PHE A 852 3.51 -2.77 -12.13
N GLN A 853 3.12 -1.87 -11.24
CA GLN A 853 2.24 -2.19 -10.12
C GLN A 853 0.79 -1.88 -10.51
N TYR A 854 0.13 -2.73 -11.30
CA TYR A 854 -1.31 -2.63 -11.59
C TYR A 854 -2.02 -3.94 -11.26
N GLY A 855 -3.34 -3.92 -11.14
CA GLY A 855 -4.11 -5.15 -10.94
C GLY A 855 -5.60 -4.95 -11.08
N TYR A 856 -6.14 -4.93 -12.30
CA TYR A 856 -7.58 -5.05 -12.53
C TYR A 856 -8.00 -6.51 -12.80
N ARG A 857 -9.18 -6.85 -12.29
CA ARG A 857 -9.85 -8.15 -12.47
C ARG A 857 -11.29 -7.92 -12.91
N GLN A 858 -11.85 -8.85 -13.69
CA GLN A 858 -13.27 -8.84 -13.99
C GLN A 858 -14.10 -8.88 -12.71
N THR A 859 -15.06 -7.96 -12.59
CA THR A 859 -15.84 -7.77 -11.36
C THR A 859 -16.55 -9.05 -10.92
N HIS A 860 -17.12 -9.83 -11.85
CA HIS A 860 -17.85 -11.07 -11.54
C HIS A 860 -16.97 -12.20 -10.97
N LYS A 861 -15.64 -12.13 -11.12
CA LYS A 861 -14.68 -13.11 -10.57
C LYS A 861 -13.93 -12.59 -9.34
N TYR A 862 -14.10 -11.33 -8.99
CA TYR A 862 -13.33 -10.70 -7.93
C TYR A 862 -14.00 -10.92 -6.57
N THR A 863 -13.22 -11.26 -5.54
CA THR A 863 -13.61 -11.56 -4.14
C THR A 863 -14.51 -12.77 -3.89
N GLN A 864 -15.47 -13.06 -4.77
CA GLN A 864 -16.40 -14.18 -4.67
C GLN A 864 -17.07 -14.43 -6.03
N GLU A 865 -17.71 -15.58 -6.18
CA GLU A 865 -18.52 -15.89 -7.36
C GLU A 865 -19.70 -14.90 -7.48
N GLY A 866 -19.84 -14.29 -8.66
CA GLY A 866 -20.82 -13.22 -8.89
C GLY A 866 -20.32 -11.81 -8.54
N GLY A 867 -19.12 -11.68 -7.97
CA GLY A 867 -18.46 -10.42 -7.68
C GLY A 867 -18.91 -9.73 -6.38
N PRO A 868 -18.31 -8.58 -6.05
CA PRO A 868 -18.67 -7.80 -4.88
C PRO A 868 -20.06 -7.14 -5.05
N GLY A 869 -20.81 -7.07 -3.94
CA GLY A 869 -22.04 -6.29 -3.83
C GLY A 869 -21.78 -4.78 -3.73
N ILE A 870 -22.71 -3.98 -4.24
CA ILE A 870 -22.66 -2.52 -4.20
C ILE A 870 -22.65 -1.99 -2.76
N GLY A 871 -23.36 -2.63 -1.83
CA GLY A 871 -23.39 -2.29 -0.42
C GLY A 871 -22.04 -2.52 0.26
N THR A 872 -21.32 -3.56 -0.14
CA THR A 872 -19.93 -3.79 0.30
C THR A 872 -19.01 -2.67 -0.20
N ALA A 873 -19.04 -2.36 -1.50
CA ALA A 873 -18.18 -1.29 -2.05
C ALA A 873 -18.52 0.08 -1.45
N MET A 874 -19.80 0.39 -1.28
CA MET A 874 -20.31 1.58 -0.62
C MET A 874 -19.80 1.70 0.82
N ALA A 875 -19.87 0.61 1.60
CA ALA A 875 -19.41 0.60 2.98
C ALA A 875 -17.88 0.74 3.10
N ILE A 876 -17.10 0.12 2.21
CA ILE A 876 -15.64 0.31 2.16
C ILE A 876 -15.32 1.76 1.77
N SER A 877 -16.02 2.31 0.76
CA SER A 877 -15.84 3.69 0.31
C SER A 877 -16.13 4.71 1.41
N GLY A 878 -17.04 4.40 2.35
CA GLY A 878 -17.36 5.21 3.53
C GLY A 878 -16.68 4.77 4.83
N ALA A 879 -15.62 3.96 4.77
CA ALA A 879 -14.93 3.42 5.94
C ALA A 879 -13.94 4.44 6.55
N ALA A 880 -14.44 5.60 6.98
CA ALA A 880 -13.64 6.74 7.41
C ALA A 880 -12.73 6.48 8.63
N VAL A 881 -13.02 5.43 9.39
CA VAL A 881 -12.19 5.02 10.54
C VAL A 881 -11.69 3.59 10.35
N ASN A 882 -10.38 3.47 10.17
CA ASN A 882 -9.67 2.22 9.99
C ASN A 882 -8.23 2.31 10.56
N PRO A 883 -7.58 1.21 10.99
CA PRO A 883 -6.18 1.27 11.46
C PRO A 883 -5.20 1.80 10.40
N ASN A 884 -5.48 1.51 9.12
CA ASN A 884 -4.79 2.07 7.97
C ASN A 884 -5.72 3.07 7.25
N MET A 885 -5.33 4.34 7.18
CA MET A 885 -6.11 5.47 6.63
C MET A 885 -5.29 6.33 5.65
N GLY A 886 -4.48 5.69 4.79
CA GLY A 886 -3.60 6.40 3.87
C GLY A 886 -2.68 7.38 4.60
N TYR A 887 -2.65 8.64 4.13
CA TYR A 887 -1.80 9.70 4.69
C TYR A 887 -2.09 10.01 6.17
N HIS A 888 -3.27 9.67 6.69
CA HIS A 888 -3.63 9.81 8.11
C HIS A 888 -3.13 8.66 9.01
N SER A 889 -2.49 7.64 8.44
CA SER A 889 -2.05 6.45 9.20
C SER A 889 -0.94 6.77 10.20
N SER A 890 -1.17 6.41 11.47
CA SER A 890 -0.16 6.41 12.53
C SER A 890 -0.21 5.10 13.34
N ALA A 891 0.95 4.52 13.63
CA ALA A 891 1.03 3.25 14.34
C ALA A 891 0.35 3.27 15.73
N PRO A 892 0.45 4.35 16.54
CA PRO A 892 -0.19 4.39 17.85
C PRO A 892 -1.73 4.43 17.75
N VAL A 893 -2.29 5.20 16.81
CA VAL A 893 -3.75 5.23 16.59
C VAL A 893 -4.23 3.89 16.01
N ALA A 894 -3.46 3.29 15.09
CA ALA A 894 -3.75 1.98 14.53
C ALA A 894 -3.85 0.90 15.62
N PHE A 895 -2.95 0.91 16.61
CA PHE A 895 -3.01 0.02 17.78
C PHE A 895 -4.34 0.16 18.52
N LEU A 896 -4.73 1.39 18.90
CA LEU A 896 -5.98 1.65 19.62
C LEU A 896 -7.20 1.21 18.82
N LEU A 897 -7.29 1.61 17.55
CA LEU A 897 -8.42 1.27 16.69
C LEU A 897 -8.55 -0.25 16.52
N THR A 898 -7.43 -0.96 16.42
CA THR A 898 -7.43 -2.42 16.29
C THR A 898 -7.90 -3.10 17.58
N VAL A 899 -7.40 -2.69 18.74
CA VAL A 899 -7.76 -3.29 20.04
C VAL A 899 -9.22 -3.04 20.41
N PHE A 900 -9.78 -1.88 20.06
CA PHE A 900 -11.20 -1.59 20.27
C PHE A 900 -12.10 -2.00 19.08
N ASN A 901 -11.55 -2.74 18.12
CA ASN A 901 -12.26 -3.20 16.93
C ASN A 901 -12.96 -2.07 16.15
N VAL A 902 -12.40 -0.87 16.23
CA VAL A 902 -12.87 0.34 15.56
C VAL A 902 -12.28 0.36 14.15
N ARG A 903 -12.75 -0.58 13.32
CA ARG A 903 -12.24 -0.80 11.98
C ARG A 903 -13.38 -1.06 11.01
N LEU A 904 -13.57 -0.11 10.10
CA LEU A 904 -14.58 -0.16 9.05
C LEU A 904 -14.00 -0.58 7.70
N GLY A 905 -12.67 -0.53 7.55
CA GLY A 905 -11.99 -1.01 6.35
C GLY A 905 -12.00 -2.53 6.24
N ARG A 906 -11.50 -3.04 5.12
CA ARG A 906 -11.58 -4.46 4.79
C ARG A 906 -10.31 -4.97 4.12
N TRP A 907 -9.84 -6.15 4.53
CA TRP A 907 -8.78 -6.88 3.83
C TRP A 907 -9.37 -7.68 2.68
N MET A 908 -8.97 -7.41 1.45
CA MET A 908 -9.48 -8.12 0.28
C MET A 908 -8.36 -8.83 -0.48
N GLY A 909 -8.70 -9.91 -1.17
CA GLY A 909 -7.76 -10.63 -2.03
C GLY A 909 -7.06 -9.68 -2.98
N ASN A 910 -5.72 -9.72 -2.98
CA ASN A 910 -4.94 -8.85 -3.86
C ASN A 910 -5.22 -9.23 -5.32
N PRO A 911 -5.71 -8.29 -6.16
CA PRO A 911 -5.91 -8.53 -7.58
C PRO A 911 -4.68 -9.13 -8.29
N ARG A 912 -3.45 -8.82 -7.87
CA ARG A 912 -2.22 -9.34 -8.52
C ARG A 912 -1.83 -10.76 -8.12
N LYS A 913 -2.52 -11.33 -7.13
CA LYS A 913 -2.14 -12.63 -6.54
C LYS A 913 -3.25 -13.66 -6.74
N LYS A 914 -2.94 -14.94 -6.47
CA LYS A 914 -3.89 -16.06 -6.57
C LYS A 914 -5.09 -15.94 -5.62
N THR A 915 -4.99 -15.07 -4.62
CA THR A 915 -6.02 -14.77 -3.62
C THR A 915 -7.09 -13.80 -4.09
N PHE A 916 -7.03 -13.22 -5.30
CA PHE A 916 -8.00 -12.23 -5.80
C PHE A 916 -9.47 -12.66 -5.70
N GLY A 917 -9.75 -13.97 -5.82
CA GLY A 917 -11.09 -14.54 -5.68
C GLY A 917 -11.56 -14.76 -4.24
N ARG A 918 -10.89 -14.17 -3.24
CA ARG A 918 -11.24 -14.30 -1.81
C ARG A 918 -11.62 -12.97 -1.18
N SER A 919 -12.68 -12.99 -0.40
CA SER A 919 -13.25 -11.84 0.30
C SER A 919 -12.72 -11.66 1.74
N ASP A 920 -11.96 -12.63 2.26
CA ASP A 920 -11.33 -12.62 3.59
C ASP A 920 -10.00 -13.42 3.60
N PRO A 921 -8.98 -12.96 4.35
CA PRO A 921 -7.83 -13.77 4.76
C PRO A 921 -8.16 -15.18 5.25
N LYS A 922 -7.36 -16.17 4.81
CA LYS A 922 -7.42 -17.55 5.34
C LYS A 922 -7.12 -17.62 6.84
N THR A 923 -6.17 -16.81 7.28
CA THR A 923 -5.74 -16.72 8.68
C THR A 923 -5.82 -15.25 9.08
N GLY A 924 -6.72 -14.94 10.02
CA GLY A 924 -6.94 -13.56 10.47
C GLY A 924 -5.73 -12.97 11.21
N LEU A 925 -4.90 -13.83 11.85
CA LEU A 925 -3.83 -13.46 12.78
C LEU A 925 -2.87 -12.43 12.18
N ALA A 926 -2.33 -12.76 11.03
CA ALA A 926 -1.28 -11.95 10.41
C ALA A 926 -1.83 -10.56 10.06
N TYR A 927 -3.05 -10.50 9.53
CA TYR A 927 -3.70 -9.25 9.12
C TYR A 927 -4.17 -8.40 10.29
N LEU A 928 -4.57 -9.02 11.41
CA LEU A 928 -4.83 -8.31 12.65
C LEU A 928 -3.55 -7.70 13.25
N ILE A 929 -2.42 -8.40 13.16
CA ILE A 929 -1.10 -7.85 13.56
C ILE A 929 -0.72 -6.68 12.64
N TYR A 930 -0.93 -6.82 11.32
CA TYR A 930 -0.66 -5.75 10.36
C TYR A 930 -1.50 -4.49 10.67
N ASP A 931 -2.78 -4.65 11.02
CA ASP A 931 -3.61 -3.55 11.51
C ASP A 931 -3.08 -2.95 12.81
N LEU A 932 -2.69 -3.78 13.79
CA LEU A 932 -2.18 -3.34 15.09
C LEU A 932 -0.91 -2.48 14.99
N ILE A 933 -0.04 -2.78 14.02
CA ILE A 933 1.20 -2.01 13.78
C ILE A 933 1.04 -0.93 12.69
N GLY A 934 -0.16 -0.75 12.14
CA GLY A 934 -0.46 0.24 11.09
C GLY A 934 0.30 0.00 9.79
N LYS A 935 0.51 -1.27 9.41
CA LYS A 935 1.24 -1.66 8.21
C LYS A 935 0.33 -2.30 7.18
N SER A 936 0.44 -1.88 5.93
CA SER A 936 -0.19 -2.51 4.77
C SER A 936 0.73 -2.45 3.56
N ASP A 937 0.76 -3.54 2.80
CA ASP A 937 1.72 -3.76 1.71
C ASP A 937 0.97 -4.32 0.49
N ILE A 938 1.24 -3.72 -0.68
CA ILE A 938 0.62 -4.06 -1.95
C ILE A 938 1.15 -5.35 -2.58
N ASP A 939 2.28 -5.87 -2.09
CA ASP A 939 2.88 -7.10 -2.60
C ASP A 939 2.43 -8.35 -1.82
N LYS A 940 1.60 -8.18 -0.78
CA LYS A 940 1.02 -9.28 0.02
C LYS A 940 -0.18 -9.93 -0.67
N ASP A 941 -0.59 -11.08 -0.15
CA ASP A 941 -1.76 -11.82 -0.66
C ASP A 941 -3.08 -11.06 -0.49
N TYR A 942 -3.15 -10.12 0.45
CA TYR A 942 -4.36 -9.32 0.68
C TYR A 942 -3.99 -7.84 0.80
N VAL A 943 -4.87 -6.99 0.30
CA VAL A 943 -4.75 -5.53 0.33
C VAL A 943 -5.80 -4.94 1.28
N CYS A 944 -5.44 -3.90 2.02
CA CYS A 944 -6.35 -3.25 2.97
C CYS A 944 -7.04 -2.07 2.28
N LEU A 945 -8.36 -2.16 2.08
CA LEU A 945 -9.18 -1.09 1.51
C LEU A 945 -9.90 -0.30 2.60
N SER A 946 -9.99 1.01 2.40
CA SER A 946 -10.63 1.97 3.32
C SER A 946 -11.32 3.10 2.55
N ASP A 947 -11.81 4.12 3.27
CA ASP A 947 -12.53 5.26 2.69
C ASP A 947 -11.78 5.87 1.50
N GLY A 948 -12.50 6.15 0.41
CA GLY A 948 -11.92 6.77 -0.79
C GLY A 948 -11.30 8.15 -0.51
N GLY A 949 -11.80 8.86 0.50
CA GLY A 949 -11.29 10.15 0.97
C GLY A 949 -9.89 10.10 1.59
N HIS A 950 -9.40 8.92 1.98
CA HIS A 950 -7.99 8.74 2.33
C HIS A 950 -7.06 8.84 1.10
N PHE A 951 -7.61 8.86 -0.11
CA PHE A 951 -6.89 9.16 -1.35
C PHE A 951 -7.46 10.40 -2.05
N ASP A 952 -8.66 10.33 -2.59
CA ASP A 952 -9.32 11.42 -3.31
C ASP A 952 -10.72 11.61 -2.76
N ASN A 953 -10.90 12.59 -1.86
CA ASN A 953 -12.20 12.85 -1.24
C ASN A 953 -13.22 13.45 -2.23
N MET A 954 -12.76 14.03 -3.34
CA MET A 954 -13.62 14.69 -4.32
C MET A 954 -14.15 13.75 -5.40
N GLY A 955 -13.54 12.57 -5.58
CA GLY A 955 -13.90 11.60 -6.63
C GLY A 955 -13.57 12.07 -8.06
N ILE A 956 -12.66 13.03 -8.20
CA ILE A 956 -12.26 13.65 -9.47
C ILE A 956 -11.20 12.81 -10.20
N TYR A 957 -10.30 12.16 -9.46
CA TYR A 957 -9.10 11.51 -9.97
C TYR A 957 -9.41 10.48 -11.08
N GLU A 958 -10.39 9.61 -10.86
CA GLU A 958 -10.78 8.57 -11.82
C GLU A 958 -11.56 9.12 -13.03
N LEU A 959 -12.25 10.26 -12.90
CA LEU A 959 -12.88 10.96 -14.02
C LEU A 959 -11.83 11.65 -14.90
N VAL A 960 -10.79 12.20 -14.28
CA VAL A 960 -9.62 12.79 -14.96
C VAL A 960 -8.84 11.70 -15.69
N ARG A 961 -8.61 10.53 -15.08
CA ARG A 961 -7.99 9.36 -15.73
C ARG A 961 -8.74 8.96 -17.02
N ARG A 962 -10.07 9.06 -17.01
CA ARG A 962 -10.97 8.77 -18.15
C ARG A 962 -11.13 9.91 -19.17
N LYS A 963 -10.38 11.01 -19.02
CA LYS A 963 -10.40 12.17 -19.92
C LYS A 963 -11.79 12.79 -20.11
N CYS A 964 -12.58 12.89 -19.03
CA CYS A 964 -13.88 13.55 -19.08
C CYS A 964 -13.75 15.02 -19.53
N SER A 965 -14.43 15.37 -20.62
CA SER A 965 -14.46 16.76 -21.13
C SER A 965 -15.25 17.72 -20.24
N TYR A 966 -16.12 17.19 -19.38
CA TYR A 966 -16.89 17.97 -18.42
C TYR A 966 -17.02 17.21 -17.11
N ILE A 967 -16.66 17.83 -15.99
CA ILE A 967 -16.77 17.25 -14.64
C ILE A 967 -17.60 18.19 -13.77
N LEU A 968 -18.74 17.72 -13.28
CA LEU A 968 -19.51 18.39 -12.23
C LEU A 968 -19.14 17.79 -10.87
N VAL A 969 -18.58 18.60 -9.98
CA VAL A 969 -18.17 18.21 -8.63
C VAL A 969 -19.19 18.73 -7.63
N CYS A 970 -19.78 17.82 -6.87
CA CYS A 970 -20.63 18.12 -5.72
C CYS A 970 -19.79 17.93 -4.45
N ASP A 971 -19.31 19.03 -3.87
CA ASP A 971 -18.49 19.05 -2.67
C ASP A 971 -19.33 19.34 -1.41
N ALA A 972 -19.44 18.30 -0.60
CA ALA A 972 -20.04 18.30 0.72
C ALA A 972 -19.07 17.85 1.83
N GLU A 973 -17.76 18.04 1.62
CA GLU A 973 -16.73 17.89 2.66
C GLU A 973 -16.85 18.96 3.75
N GLU A 974 -16.44 18.60 4.96
CA GLU A 974 -16.34 19.53 6.10
C GLU A 974 -15.13 20.42 5.90
N ASP A 975 -15.37 21.71 5.75
CA ASP A 975 -14.34 22.70 5.47
C ASP A 975 -14.68 24.01 6.18
N GLU A 976 -14.70 23.95 7.51
CA GLU A 976 -15.04 25.10 8.37
C GLU A 976 -14.19 26.33 8.02
N LYS A 977 -12.91 26.09 7.70
CA LYS A 977 -11.90 27.11 7.34
C LYS A 977 -11.92 27.53 5.87
N SER A 978 -12.72 26.87 5.02
CA SER A 978 -12.81 27.16 3.58
C SER A 978 -11.47 27.10 2.86
N THR A 979 -10.67 26.09 3.19
CA THR A 979 -9.34 25.85 2.60
C THR A 979 -9.40 25.08 1.28
N CYS A 980 -10.53 24.43 0.99
CA CYS A 980 -10.69 23.53 -0.15
C CYS A 980 -9.59 22.46 -0.23
N GLU A 981 -9.19 21.89 0.92
CA GLU A 981 -8.09 20.94 1.00
C GLU A 981 -8.29 19.72 0.10
N GLY A 982 -9.48 19.12 0.07
CA GLY A 982 -9.81 17.99 -0.79
C GLY A 982 -9.59 18.28 -2.28
N LEU A 983 -10.04 19.44 -2.76
CA LEU A 983 -9.84 19.90 -4.14
C LEU A 983 -8.35 20.15 -4.44
N ALA A 984 -7.64 20.84 -3.54
CA ALA A 984 -6.21 21.12 -3.70
C ALA A 984 -5.38 19.83 -3.75
N ASN A 985 -5.72 18.83 -2.94
CA ASN A 985 -5.12 17.50 -2.96
C ASN A 985 -5.37 16.77 -4.28
N ALA A 986 -6.61 16.77 -4.77
CA ALA A 986 -6.97 16.14 -6.04
C ALA A 986 -6.23 16.77 -7.24
N ILE A 987 -6.15 18.11 -7.30
CA ILE A 987 -5.43 18.84 -8.36
C ILE A 987 -3.94 18.48 -8.36
N ARG A 988 -3.28 18.48 -7.18
CA ARG A 988 -1.86 18.11 -7.07
C ARG A 988 -1.60 16.69 -7.57
N ARG A 989 -2.45 15.74 -7.20
CA ARG A 989 -2.33 14.33 -7.64
C ARG A 989 -2.54 14.18 -9.14
N CYS A 990 -3.60 14.79 -9.69
CA CYS A 990 -3.84 14.75 -11.14
C CYS A 990 -2.68 15.34 -11.96
N ARG A 991 -2.02 16.38 -11.42
CA ARG A 991 -0.84 16.97 -12.04
C ARG A 991 0.36 16.03 -12.02
N ILE A 992 0.67 15.44 -10.85
CA ILE A 992 1.83 14.56 -10.70
C ILE A 992 1.64 13.25 -11.47
N ASP A 993 0.45 12.66 -11.39
CA ASP A 993 0.23 11.28 -11.84
C ASP A 993 -0.23 11.21 -13.31
N PHE A 994 -0.91 12.24 -13.82
CA PHE A 994 -1.44 12.26 -15.19
C PHE A 994 -0.92 13.40 -16.06
N GLY A 995 -0.08 14.30 -15.51
CA GLY A 995 0.34 15.52 -16.22
C GLY A 995 -0.80 16.48 -16.54
N VAL A 996 -1.93 16.40 -15.82
CA VAL A 996 -3.12 17.21 -16.07
C VAL A 996 -3.06 18.51 -15.27
N GLN A 997 -3.29 19.64 -15.93
CA GLN A 997 -3.44 20.92 -15.25
C GLN A 997 -4.92 21.26 -15.08
N ILE A 998 -5.31 21.59 -13.85
CA ILE A 998 -6.66 22.06 -13.50
C ILE A 998 -6.50 23.46 -12.92
N GLN A 999 -7.17 24.43 -13.52
CA GLN A 999 -7.21 25.81 -13.04
C GLN A 999 -8.65 26.17 -12.68
N ILE A 1000 -8.86 26.57 -11.43
CA ILE A 1000 -10.17 26.96 -10.90
C ILE A 1000 -9.98 28.05 -9.86
N ASP A 1001 -10.76 29.12 -9.97
CA ASP A 1001 -10.79 30.22 -9.01
C ASP A 1001 -11.89 29.94 -7.98
N VAL A 1002 -11.47 29.74 -6.73
CA VAL A 1002 -12.36 29.39 -5.60
C VAL A 1002 -12.77 30.59 -4.75
N ASP A 1003 -12.29 31.79 -5.06
CA ASP A 1003 -12.47 32.96 -4.18
C ASP A 1003 -13.95 33.25 -3.91
N LYS A 1004 -14.83 33.01 -4.89
CA LYS A 1004 -16.28 33.27 -4.77
C LYS A 1004 -17.02 32.29 -3.86
N ILE A 1005 -16.47 31.10 -3.63
CA ILE A 1005 -17.03 30.05 -2.76
C ILE A 1005 -16.33 29.97 -1.40
N VAL A 1006 -15.19 30.66 -1.23
CA VAL A 1006 -14.39 30.69 0.00
C VAL A 1006 -14.49 32.02 0.74
N SER A 1007 -14.49 33.14 0.00
CA SER A 1007 -14.51 34.47 0.60
C SER A 1007 -15.87 34.74 1.25
N ARG A 1008 -15.86 34.77 2.59
CA ARG A 1008 -17.04 35.06 3.40
C ARG A 1008 -17.11 36.54 3.74
N ASP A 1009 -18.30 37.11 3.69
CA ASP A 1009 -18.54 38.45 4.21
C ASP A 1009 -18.21 38.51 5.72
N PRO A 1010 -17.42 39.49 6.21
CA PRO A 1010 -17.01 39.54 7.61
C PRO A 1010 -18.16 39.67 8.61
N SER A 1011 -19.29 40.24 8.19
CA SER A 1011 -20.47 40.47 9.03
C SER A 1011 -21.46 39.30 8.99
N SER A 1012 -21.74 38.77 7.81
CA SER A 1012 -22.78 37.75 7.62
C SER A 1012 -22.24 36.31 7.53
N ARG A 1013 -20.93 36.15 7.32
CA ARG A 1013 -20.24 34.87 7.07
C ARG A 1013 -20.76 34.10 5.83
N PHE A 1014 -21.52 34.75 4.95
CA PHE A 1014 -22.02 34.18 3.69
C PHE A 1014 -21.01 34.30 2.56
N VAL A 1015 -21.03 33.35 1.62
CA VAL A 1015 -20.23 33.35 0.39
C VAL A 1015 -20.94 34.08 -0.74
N LYS A 1016 -20.21 34.47 -1.78
CA LYS A 1016 -20.81 35.17 -2.93
C LYS A 1016 -21.62 34.24 -3.83
N GLN A 1017 -21.15 33.00 -4.01
CA GLN A 1017 -21.74 32.01 -4.90
C GLN A 1017 -21.55 30.60 -4.35
N HIS A 1018 -22.42 29.67 -4.72
CA HIS A 1018 -22.27 28.24 -4.41
C HIS A 1018 -21.39 27.50 -5.43
N THR A 1019 -21.23 28.06 -6.64
CA THR A 1019 -20.63 27.35 -7.76
C THR A 1019 -19.57 28.18 -8.45
N VAL A 1020 -18.45 27.55 -8.80
CA VAL A 1020 -17.38 28.14 -9.62
C VAL A 1020 -17.04 27.23 -10.81
N LYS A 1021 -16.50 27.84 -11.87
CA LYS A 1021 -16.09 27.14 -13.10
C LYS A 1021 -14.58 27.18 -13.24
N GLY A 1022 -14.01 26.12 -13.79
CA GLY A 1022 -12.60 26.00 -14.10
C GLY A 1022 -12.36 25.27 -15.42
N SER A 1023 -11.10 25.19 -15.79
CA SER A 1023 -10.62 24.59 -17.03
C SER A 1023 -9.65 23.45 -16.73
N ILE A 1024 -9.67 22.42 -17.58
CA ILE A 1024 -8.79 21.26 -17.50
C ILE A 1024 -7.99 21.17 -18.80
N TRP A 1025 -6.67 21.11 -18.68
CA TRP A 1025 -5.75 20.82 -19.77
C TRP A 1025 -5.24 19.40 -19.60
N TYR A 1026 -5.69 18.53 -20.50
CA TYR A 1026 -5.16 17.19 -20.60
C TYR A 1026 -3.85 17.23 -21.42
N PRO A 1027 -2.85 16.39 -21.12
CA PRO A 1027 -1.64 16.38 -21.94
C PRO A 1027 -1.96 16.08 -23.41
N GLY A 1028 -1.33 16.79 -24.34
CA GLY A 1028 -1.67 16.80 -25.77
C GLY A 1028 -2.77 17.80 -26.16
N ASP A 1029 -3.32 18.55 -25.20
CA ASP A 1029 -4.06 19.78 -25.49
C ASP A 1029 -3.06 20.87 -25.92
N ALA A 1030 -3.43 21.68 -26.90
CA ALA A 1030 -2.64 22.84 -27.31
C ALA A 1030 -2.79 23.99 -26.28
N LEU A 1031 -2.78 25.25 -26.73
CA LEU A 1031 -3.01 26.41 -25.86
C LEU A 1031 -4.44 26.47 -25.27
N THR A 1032 -5.39 25.68 -25.79
CA THR A 1032 -6.79 25.72 -25.37
C THR A 1032 -7.19 24.49 -24.53
N PRO A 1033 -7.91 24.67 -23.41
CA PRO A 1033 -8.34 23.56 -22.57
C PRO A 1033 -9.39 22.71 -23.28
N SER A 1034 -9.21 21.38 -23.28
CA SER A 1034 -10.22 20.46 -23.82
C SER A 1034 -11.27 20.03 -22.79
N GLY A 1035 -11.03 20.26 -21.49
CA GLY A 1035 -11.96 19.92 -20.41
C GLY A 1035 -12.45 21.11 -19.60
N LYS A 1036 -13.63 20.96 -18.98
CA LYS A 1036 -14.23 21.93 -18.05
C LYS A 1036 -14.57 21.27 -16.72
N ILE A 1037 -14.42 22.02 -15.64
CA ILE A 1037 -14.84 21.59 -14.30
C ILE A 1037 -15.84 22.62 -13.74
N VAL A 1038 -16.92 22.13 -13.14
CA VAL A 1038 -17.89 22.95 -12.41
C VAL A 1038 -17.91 22.42 -10.99
N TYR A 1039 -17.63 23.28 -10.02
CA TYR A 1039 -17.48 22.92 -8.62
C TYR A 1039 -18.59 23.56 -7.80
N VAL A 1040 -19.43 22.73 -7.18
CA VAL A 1040 -20.56 23.13 -6.33
C VAL A 1040 -20.17 22.88 -4.87
N LYS A 1041 -20.07 23.94 -4.08
CA LYS A 1041 -19.68 23.88 -2.66
C LYS A 1041 -20.92 23.96 -1.76
N THR A 1042 -20.91 23.14 -0.72
CA THR A 1042 -21.74 23.30 0.48
C THR A 1042 -21.38 24.57 1.23
N ALA A 1043 -22.04 25.67 0.86
CA ALA A 1043 -21.87 26.98 1.49
C ALA A 1043 -23.21 27.73 1.48
N LEU A 1044 -23.32 28.79 2.29
CA LEU A 1044 -24.50 29.66 2.35
C LEU A 1044 -24.18 31.02 1.74
N SER A 1045 -25.04 31.51 0.83
CA SER A 1045 -24.93 32.82 0.19
C SER A 1045 -25.92 33.87 0.72
N GLY A 1046 -26.85 33.46 1.60
CA GLY A 1046 -27.81 34.35 2.28
C GLY A 1046 -29.14 34.52 1.53
N ASN A 1047 -29.25 33.99 0.32
CA ASN A 1047 -30.46 34.01 -0.51
C ASN A 1047 -31.25 32.68 -0.45
N GLU A 1048 -30.92 31.80 0.49
CA GLU A 1048 -31.61 30.53 0.71
C GLU A 1048 -33.05 30.75 1.23
N GLY A 1049 -33.86 29.70 1.13
CA GLY A 1049 -35.21 29.66 1.70
C GLY A 1049 -35.23 29.93 3.20
N VAL A 1050 -36.40 30.38 3.69
CA VAL A 1050 -36.60 30.75 5.10
C VAL A 1050 -36.31 29.58 6.04
N ASP A 1051 -36.65 28.36 5.64
CA ASP A 1051 -36.37 27.12 6.37
C ASP A 1051 -34.87 26.87 6.59
N VAL A 1052 -34.06 27.00 5.53
CA VAL A 1052 -32.60 26.81 5.61
C VAL A 1052 -31.95 27.93 6.45
N ARG A 1053 -32.45 29.17 6.33
CA ARG A 1053 -31.95 30.31 7.09
C ARG A 1053 -32.29 30.22 8.57
N GLU A 1054 -33.50 29.79 8.92
CA GLU A 1054 -33.92 29.54 10.30
C GLU A 1054 -33.07 28.45 10.93
N TYR A 1055 -32.85 27.33 10.20
CA TYR A 1055 -31.99 26.26 10.69
C TYR A 1055 -30.56 26.74 10.96
N LYS A 1056 -30.00 27.60 10.08
CA LYS A 1056 -28.70 28.24 10.30
C LYS A 1056 -28.67 29.12 11.55
N MET A 1057 -29.73 29.87 11.83
CA MET A 1057 -29.81 30.74 13.02
C MET A 1057 -29.81 29.94 14.32
N ASN A 1058 -30.38 28.73 14.31
CA ASN A 1058 -30.36 27.83 15.47
C ASN A 1058 -29.10 26.95 15.53
N ASN A 1059 -28.36 26.77 14.42
CA ASN A 1059 -27.21 25.89 14.31
C ASN A 1059 -25.99 26.60 13.72
N ASP A 1060 -25.17 27.19 14.60
CA ASP A 1060 -24.01 27.99 14.21
C ASP A 1060 -23.00 27.27 13.31
N LYS A 1061 -22.90 25.94 13.40
CA LYS A 1061 -21.98 25.16 12.58
C LYS A 1061 -22.50 24.87 11.18
N PHE A 1062 -23.81 24.91 10.94
CA PHE A 1062 -24.38 24.63 9.61
C PHE A 1062 -23.82 25.61 8.55
N PRO A 1063 -23.45 25.17 7.33
CA PRO A 1063 -23.49 23.81 6.77
C PRO A 1063 -22.18 23.02 6.95
N GLN A 1064 -21.35 23.41 7.91
CA GLN A 1064 -20.03 22.84 8.24
C GLN A 1064 -20.09 22.01 9.54
N GLU A 1065 -21.21 21.35 9.79
CA GLU A 1065 -21.33 20.43 10.93
C GLU A 1065 -20.42 19.22 10.75
N SER A 1066 -19.99 18.60 11.85
CA SER A 1066 -18.95 17.57 11.80
C SER A 1066 -19.36 16.36 10.97
N THR A 1067 -18.42 15.86 10.16
CA THR A 1067 -18.55 14.59 9.43
C THR A 1067 -18.67 13.39 10.38
N GLY A 1068 -18.29 13.54 11.66
CA GLY A 1068 -18.53 12.51 12.67
C GLY A 1068 -20.00 12.37 13.09
N ASP A 1069 -20.84 13.36 12.79
CA ASP A 1069 -22.27 13.28 13.04
C ASP A 1069 -22.97 12.46 11.95
N GLN A 1070 -23.48 11.29 12.34
CA GLN A 1070 -24.21 10.37 11.47
C GLN A 1070 -25.68 10.20 11.91
N PHE A 1071 -26.16 11.03 12.84
CA PHE A 1071 -27.46 10.90 13.50
C PHE A 1071 -28.36 12.09 13.17
N PHE A 1072 -28.64 12.32 11.88
CA PHE A 1072 -29.44 13.47 11.47
C PHE A 1072 -30.87 13.38 11.99
N ASN A 1073 -31.40 14.52 12.43
CA ASN A 1073 -32.84 14.69 12.61
C ASN A 1073 -33.50 15.17 11.29
N GLU A 1074 -34.83 15.21 11.26
CA GLU A 1074 -35.57 15.59 10.06
C GLU A 1074 -35.24 17.02 9.59
N SER A 1075 -35.14 17.98 10.49
CA SER A 1075 -34.84 19.39 10.15
C SER A 1075 -33.45 19.56 9.52
N GLN A 1076 -32.45 18.84 10.04
CA GLN A 1076 -31.08 18.83 9.51
C GLN A 1076 -31.05 18.18 8.12
N PHE A 1077 -31.73 17.02 7.97
CA PHE A 1077 -31.83 16.33 6.69
C PHE A 1077 -32.47 17.22 5.62
N GLU A 1078 -33.63 17.81 5.91
CA GLU A 1078 -34.32 18.68 4.96
C GLU A 1078 -33.54 19.95 4.65
N SER A 1079 -32.82 20.53 5.62
CA SER A 1079 -31.99 21.72 5.40
C SER A 1079 -30.81 21.45 4.46
N TYR A 1080 -30.08 20.35 4.62
CA TYR A 1080 -29.02 19.98 3.66
C TYR A 1080 -29.57 19.63 2.28
N ARG A 1081 -30.71 18.92 2.20
CA ARG A 1081 -31.36 18.57 0.94
C ARG A 1081 -31.79 19.83 0.19
N ARG A 1082 -32.42 20.78 0.88
CA ARG A 1082 -32.83 22.08 0.32
C ARG A 1082 -31.64 22.93 -0.09
N LEU A 1083 -30.58 22.96 0.71
CA LEU A 1083 -29.35 23.66 0.36
C LEU A 1083 -28.71 23.10 -0.92
N GLY A 1084 -28.66 21.77 -1.08
CA GLY A 1084 -28.19 21.12 -2.30
C GLY A 1084 -29.04 21.47 -3.52
N TYR A 1085 -30.37 21.47 -3.37
CA TYR A 1085 -31.27 21.87 -4.44
C TYR A 1085 -31.09 23.34 -4.85
N HIS A 1086 -30.85 24.24 -3.88
CA HIS A 1086 -30.68 25.68 -4.09
C HIS A 1086 -29.32 26.06 -4.70
N SER A 1087 -28.28 25.24 -4.47
CA SER A 1087 -26.90 25.54 -4.86
C SER A 1087 -26.69 25.71 -6.38
N ILE A 1088 -27.64 25.22 -7.20
CA ILE A 1088 -27.62 25.36 -8.66
C ILE A 1088 -28.89 26.10 -9.10
N SER A 1089 -28.74 27.34 -9.56
CA SER A 1089 -29.86 28.22 -9.92
C SER A 1089 -30.38 28.02 -11.35
N SER A 1090 -29.50 27.76 -12.31
CA SER A 1090 -29.87 27.72 -13.73
C SER A 1090 -28.89 26.92 -14.60
N LEU A 1091 -29.35 26.55 -15.80
CA LEU A 1091 -28.52 25.91 -16.84
C LEU A 1091 -27.32 26.75 -17.27
N LYS A 1092 -27.40 28.10 -17.18
CA LYS A 1092 -26.29 29.01 -17.53
C LYS A 1092 -25.12 28.91 -16.53
N GLN A 1093 -25.43 28.53 -15.30
CA GLN A 1093 -24.46 28.32 -14.24
C GLN A 1093 -23.73 26.97 -14.38
N LEU A 1094 -24.35 26.00 -15.05
CA LEU A 1094 -23.69 24.80 -15.58
C LEU A 1094 -23.01 25.14 -16.92
#